data_AF-A0A6M0KZC8-F1
#
_entry.id   AF-A0A6M0KZC8-F1
#
_cell.length_a   1.000
_cell.length_b   1.000
_cell.length_c   1.000
_cell.angle_alpha   90.00
_cell.angle_beta   90.00
_cell.angle_gamma   90.00
#
_symmetry.space_group_name_H-M   'P 1'
#
loop_
_entity.id
_entity.type
_entity.pdbx_description
1 polymer ?
#
loop_
_entity_poly.entity_id
_entity_poly.type
_entity_poly.pdbx_seq_one_letter_code
_entity_poly.pdbx_strand_id
1 'polypeptide(L)'
;MSNFIKNFLQELDNRDIDYLHWKSNTNIEKALIGEDDLDILVDPKKKYEVYQLFKELNILRAYSEKDSWQNEIFHYFGVDIEAQKMIHIHLHFLLEVGYDFDKSVNLPIIENYMASKEHYKKSVYIPSVENEYILLIIRLILKNGLTPFLMLLPTGQWSLYRRQKSKKGIIQGSAYREYLDLRERSSREKISESLDSIFSFVDRSLFYEAEQVIKENSSLIDYFTKSREMKKVLKPYSYHSAFVSFFKSLYRINLVRFGKVSKKRVKSKKIPANGGRIFAFVGGDGAGKSSNIEKLASTLGRHYFVETIHIGRPNRAGEPKQYFIGRQINNIGKLFIKLGLSNFGNALSLVGLAVERKQAFIRAQKVKSQGGIVILDRIPLEGVTEMDGPRVAISLGGKQKFLAKIEERLHRSIQGIDRLIVLKLNPQIALKRRPEDDPDKLLIRSGSIWKHDFSNRANTIVVDTENSFRYVEEQILKSVWSSINDKAKISELIGLAGTGKSTSRKSLQKIYPQAKVTLQNEKKGAYLLKNSYKYLKVYMKAKKIKYTLLRSIIKIDIFLHDLKSGEYRGDQQLILDQGSIFYTILLMIELPELEKIFLAKLAEVLYYYDEVIYLEAPVAVLCDRINSREQKHRVKNMDESLQREFLEKYIEAFDKILALCHSQGVRVHRIDSHKNGPNRVEEMVNGIMHQ
;
A
#
# COMPACT_ATOMS: atom_id res chain seq x y z
N MET A 1 -3.26 -0.28 29.14
CA MET A 1 -2.89 0.42 27.89
C MET A 1 -1.94 -0.46 27.09
N SER A 2 -2.08 -0.50 25.77
CA SER A 2 -1.16 -1.17 24.84
C SER A 2 0.25 -0.57 24.95
N ASN A 3 1.28 -1.40 24.84
CA ASN A 3 2.67 -0.94 24.92
C ASN A 3 3.02 -0.03 23.73
N PHE A 4 2.49 -0.35 22.54
CA PHE A 4 2.62 0.51 21.37
C PHE A 4 1.98 1.89 21.59
N ILE A 5 0.74 1.94 22.09
CA ILE A 5 0.01 3.20 22.32
C ILE A 5 0.74 4.03 23.37
N LYS A 6 1.19 3.41 24.46
CA LYS A 6 1.97 4.09 25.51
C LYS A 6 3.20 4.78 24.92
N ASN A 7 3.99 4.04 24.14
CA ASN A 7 5.20 4.59 23.50
C ASN A 7 4.87 5.71 22.51
N PHE A 8 3.81 5.53 21.70
CA PHE A 8 3.38 6.55 20.75
C PHE A 8 2.98 7.86 21.43
N LEU A 9 2.19 7.81 22.51
CA LEU A 9 1.75 9.00 23.24
C LEU A 9 2.94 9.67 23.97
N GLN A 10 3.82 8.89 24.58
CA GLN A 10 5.05 9.42 25.21
C GLN A 10 5.95 10.14 24.21
N GLU A 11 6.07 9.63 22.98
CA GLU A 11 6.86 10.30 21.94
C GLU A 11 6.21 11.58 21.40
N LEU A 12 4.89 11.72 21.47
CA LEU A 12 4.23 13.00 21.20
C LEU A 12 4.60 14.03 22.27
N ASP A 13 4.54 13.63 23.55
CA ASP A 13 4.90 14.48 24.70
C ASP A 13 6.38 14.90 24.64
N ASN A 14 7.29 13.95 24.40
CA ASN A 14 8.73 14.20 24.33
C ASN A 14 9.11 15.20 23.23
N ARG A 15 8.32 15.30 22.16
CA ARG A 15 8.55 16.18 21.01
C ARG A 15 7.78 17.50 21.09
N ASP A 16 7.08 17.75 22.20
CA ASP A 16 6.21 18.91 22.36
C ASP A 16 5.23 19.05 21.18
N ILE A 17 4.60 17.92 20.81
CA ILE A 17 3.55 17.88 19.80
C ILE A 17 2.22 18.01 20.53
N ASP A 18 1.57 19.17 20.41
CA ASP A 18 0.26 19.36 21.02
C ASP A 18 -0.79 18.48 20.34
N TYR A 19 -1.47 17.65 21.12
CA TYR A 19 -2.44 16.67 20.61
C TYR A 19 -3.61 16.46 21.57
N LEU A 20 -4.70 15.90 21.02
CA LEU A 20 -5.91 15.61 21.77
C LEU A 20 -6.61 14.36 21.21
N HIS A 21 -7.03 13.44 22.07
CA HIS A 21 -8.02 12.44 21.68
C HIS A 21 -9.41 13.09 21.71
N TRP A 22 -9.84 13.62 20.55
CA TRP A 22 -10.80 14.72 20.51
C TRP A 22 -12.28 14.31 20.65
N LYS A 23 -12.60 13.02 20.58
CA LYS A 23 -13.99 12.51 20.64
C LYS A 23 -14.10 11.06 21.10
N SER A 24 -15.32 10.68 21.46
CA SER A 24 -15.70 9.31 21.82
C SER A 24 -14.94 8.80 23.05
N ASN A 25 -14.64 9.70 23.98
CA ASN A 25 -13.87 9.41 25.19
C ASN A 25 -14.63 8.57 26.22
N THR A 26 -15.95 8.39 26.08
CA THR A 26 -16.71 7.38 26.85
C THR A 26 -16.12 5.96 26.68
N ASN A 27 -15.46 5.67 25.55
CA ASN A 27 -14.79 4.39 25.28
C ASN A 27 -13.25 4.51 25.29
N ILE A 28 -12.67 5.54 25.91
CA ILE A 28 -11.22 5.81 25.84
C ILE A 28 -10.38 4.59 26.24
N GLU A 29 -10.80 3.82 27.24
CA GLU A 29 -10.09 2.61 27.67
C GLU A 29 -9.97 1.55 26.55
N LYS A 30 -11.00 1.41 25.72
CA LYS A 30 -10.98 0.51 24.55
C LYS A 30 -10.00 1.01 23.50
N ALA A 31 -9.94 2.32 23.27
CA ALA A 31 -8.97 2.92 22.37
C ALA A 31 -7.54 2.69 22.89
N LEU A 32 -7.29 2.91 24.19
CA LEU A 32 -5.99 2.72 24.83
C LEU A 32 -5.50 1.27 24.88
N ILE A 33 -6.36 0.26 24.68
CA ILE A 33 -5.98 -1.16 24.52
C ILE A 33 -6.04 -1.64 23.06
N GLY A 34 -6.26 -0.74 22.11
CA GLY A 34 -6.27 -1.03 20.68
C GLY A 34 -7.52 -1.74 20.15
N GLU A 35 -8.65 -1.66 20.86
CA GLU A 35 -9.93 -2.22 20.42
C GLU A 35 -10.76 -1.23 19.62
N ASP A 36 -10.69 0.05 19.97
CA ASP A 36 -11.29 1.15 19.21
C ASP A 36 -10.20 2.04 18.58
N ASP A 37 -10.64 2.97 17.72
CA ASP A 37 -9.78 3.90 17.01
C ASP A 37 -9.22 4.97 17.97
N LEU A 38 -7.96 5.38 17.79
CA LEU A 38 -7.42 6.58 18.42
C LEU A 38 -7.73 7.79 17.54
N ASP A 39 -8.75 8.57 17.90
CA ASP A 39 -9.11 9.81 17.20
C ASP A 39 -8.25 10.98 17.67
N ILE A 40 -7.03 11.08 17.11
CA ILE A 40 -6.03 12.07 17.50
C ILE A 40 -6.15 13.33 16.64
N LEU A 41 -6.41 14.47 17.26
CA LEU A 41 -6.30 15.81 16.69
C LEU A 41 -4.91 16.36 17.04
N VAL A 42 -4.21 16.94 16.06
CA VAL A 42 -2.91 17.59 16.24
C VAL A 42 -2.93 18.99 15.67
N ASP A 43 -2.18 19.92 16.27
CA ASP A 43 -1.97 21.26 15.70
C ASP A 43 -1.41 21.16 14.27
N PRO A 44 -2.08 21.76 13.25
CA PRO A 44 -1.57 21.83 11.88
C PRO A 44 -0.12 22.28 11.74
N LYS A 45 0.40 23.09 12.67
CA LYS A 45 1.78 23.59 12.66
C LYS A 45 2.82 22.47 12.88
N LYS A 46 2.43 21.37 13.54
CA LYS A 46 3.31 20.23 13.89
C LYS A 46 3.22 19.05 12.91
N LYS A 47 2.65 19.27 11.70
CA LYS A 47 2.46 18.21 10.69
C LYS A 47 3.74 17.47 10.34
N TYR A 48 4.83 18.20 10.17
CA TYR A 48 6.11 17.63 9.75
C TYR A 48 6.67 16.69 10.83
N GLU A 49 6.65 17.14 12.09
CA GLU A 49 7.12 16.41 13.26
C GLU A 49 6.32 15.12 13.48
N VAL A 50 4.99 15.17 13.32
CA VAL A 50 4.14 13.96 13.37
C VAL A 50 4.52 12.95 12.29
N TYR A 51 4.76 13.42 11.05
CA TYR A 51 5.16 12.52 9.97
C TYR A 51 6.54 11.89 10.20
N GLN A 52 7.49 12.62 10.79
CA GLN A 52 8.78 12.06 11.19
C GLN A 52 8.60 11.01 12.29
N LEU A 53 7.84 11.34 13.35
CA LEU A 53 7.52 10.41 14.43
C LEU A 53 6.88 9.12 13.88
N PHE A 54 5.93 9.25 12.95
CA PHE A 54 5.27 8.09 12.36
C PHE A 54 6.24 7.22 11.57
N LYS A 55 7.18 7.82 10.84
CA LYS A 55 8.23 7.08 10.14
C LYS A 55 9.11 6.31 11.12
N GLU A 56 9.52 6.94 12.22
CA GLU A 56 10.38 6.33 13.24
C GLU A 56 9.69 5.17 13.97
N LEU A 57 8.40 5.30 14.27
CA LEU A 57 7.60 4.27 14.94
C LEU A 57 7.01 3.21 13.99
N ASN A 58 7.35 3.23 12.70
CA ASN A 58 6.77 2.37 11.66
C ASN A 58 5.22 2.42 11.64
N ILE A 59 4.69 3.63 11.79
CA ILE A 59 3.27 3.96 11.66
C ILE A 59 3.00 4.27 10.19
N LEU A 60 2.21 3.43 9.54
CA LEU A 60 2.00 3.49 8.10
C LEU A 60 0.67 4.14 7.75
N ARG A 61 0.69 5.07 6.80
CA ARG A 61 -0.52 5.64 6.17
C ARG A 61 -1.31 4.54 5.46
N ALA A 62 -2.63 4.63 5.52
CA ALA A 62 -3.54 3.71 4.82
C ALA A 62 -4.65 4.43 4.06
N TYR A 63 -4.71 4.25 2.75
CA TYR A 63 -5.71 4.90 1.91
C TYR A 63 -7.05 4.18 1.97
N SER A 64 -8.10 4.97 2.03
CA SER A 64 -9.49 4.59 1.90
C SER A 64 -10.12 5.27 0.69
N GLU A 65 -11.35 4.90 0.34
CA GLU A 65 -12.10 5.63 -0.68
C GLU A 65 -12.36 7.10 -0.29
N LYS A 66 -12.53 7.34 1.03
CA LYS A 66 -12.87 8.64 1.61
C LYS A 66 -11.76 9.68 1.47
N ASP A 67 -10.52 9.22 1.30
CA ASP A 67 -9.36 10.07 1.03
C ASP A 67 -9.54 10.99 -0.19
N SER A 68 -10.38 10.60 -1.15
CA SER A 68 -10.65 11.44 -2.32
C SER A 68 -11.54 12.65 -2.02
N TRP A 69 -12.09 12.75 -0.81
CA TRP A 69 -12.97 13.86 -0.43
C TRP A 69 -12.91 14.35 1.02
N GLN A 70 -12.19 13.67 1.90
CA GLN A 70 -11.90 14.17 3.25
C GLN A 70 -10.56 14.88 3.22
N ASN A 71 -10.53 16.11 3.72
CA ASN A 71 -9.32 16.90 3.81
C ASN A 71 -8.74 16.75 5.21
N GLU A 72 -7.42 16.64 5.33
CA GLU A 72 -6.73 16.71 6.63
C GLU A 72 -7.18 15.66 7.67
N ILE A 73 -7.79 14.57 7.18
CA ILE A 73 -8.20 13.42 7.97
C ILE A 73 -7.57 12.20 7.36
N PHE A 74 -6.76 11.52 8.17
CA PHE A 74 -5.89 10.46 7.70
C PHE A 74 -5.98 9.24 8.61
N HIS A 75 -5.91 8.07 8.00
CA HIS A 75 -5.83 6.78 8.65
C HIS A 75 -4.38 6.28 8.71
N TYR A 76 -3.89 6.08 9.90
CA TYR A 76 -2.57 5.51 10.13
C TYR A 76 -2.70 4.25 10.95
N PHE A 77 -1.77 3.32 10.76
CA PHE A 77 -1.75 2.07 11.49
C PHE A 77 -0.37 1.84 12.07
N GLY A 78 -0.35 1.46 13.35
CA GLY A 78 0.79 0.81 13.98
C GLY A 78 0.42 -0.61 14.38
N VAL A 79 1.36 -1.35 14.96
CA VAL A 79 1.10 -2.70 15.47
C VAL A 79 1.69 -2.84 16.87
N ASP A 80 0.86 -3.32 17.79
CA ASP A 80 1.31 -3.87 19.05
C ASP A 80 1.64 -5.35 18.84
N ILE A 81 2.95 -5.66 18.82
CA ILE A 81 3.47 -7.01 18.58
C ILE A 81 3.08 -7.95 19.73
N GLU A 82 3.17 -7.49 20.97
CA GLU A 82 2.89 -8.33 22.13
C GLU A 82 1.39 -8.64 22.24
N ALA A 83 0.53 -7.65 21.98
CA ALA A 83 -0.91 -7.81 22.00
C ALA A 83 -1.47 -8.45 20.71
N GLN A 84 -0.65 -8.60 19.66
CA GLN A 84 -1.06 -9.08 18.34
C GLN A 84 -2.22 -8.26 17.75
N LYS A 85 -2.16 -6.93 17.90
CA LYS A 85 -3.22 -6.00 17.47
C LYS A 85 -2.69 -4.95 16.50
N MET A 86 -3.47 -4.67 15.46
CA MET A 86 -3.27 -3.43 14.70
C MET A 86 -3.94 -2.27 15.44
N ILE A 87 -3.23 -1.16 15.58
CA ILE A 87 -3.69 0.05 16.23
C ILE A 87 -4.04 1.06 15.15
N HIS A 88 -5.29 1.49 15.10
CA HIS A 88 -5.74 2.50 14.16
C HIS A 88 -5.64 3.88 14.78
N ILE A 89 -4.79 4.73 14.19
CA ILE A 89 -4.68 6.15 14.52
C ILE A 89 -5.46 6.91 13.45
N HIS A 90 -6.61 7.45 13.83
CA HIS A 90 -7.39 8.32 12.99
C HIS A 90 -6.95 9.75 13.26
N LEU A 91 -5.99 10.22 12.47
CA LEU A 91 -5.34 11.51 12.62
C LEU A 91 -6.16 12.62 11.96
N HIS A 92 -6.37 13.72 12.69
CA HIS A 92 -7.04 14.93 12.22
C HIS A 92 -6.09 16.11 12.41
N PHE A 93 -6.02 16.98 11.42
CA PHE A 93 -5.44 18.33 11.61
C PHE A 93 -6.51 19.41 11.61
N LEU A 94 -7.74 19.09 11.21
CA LEU A 94 -8.87 20.01 11.19
C LEU A 94 -10.06 19.42 11.96
N LEU A 95 -10.89 20.29 12.53
CA LEU A 95 -12.14 19.90 13.18
C LEU A 95 -13.30 19.97 12.18
N GLU A 96 -13.28 19.04 11.23
CA GLU A 96 -14.30 18.97 10.19
C GLU A 96 -15.58 18.24 10.64
N VAL A 97 -16.72 18.91 10.54
CA VAL A 97 -18.05 18.38 10.86
C VAL A 97 -18.98 18.40 9.65
N GLY A 98 -20.01 17.55 9.68
CA GLY A 98 -20.97 17.42 8.59
C GLY A 98 -21.36 15.97 8.33
N TYR A 99 -21.79 15.71 7.09
CA TYR A 99 -22.21 14.38 6.67
C TYR A 99 -20.99 13.52 6.27
N ASP A 100 -21.07 12.21 6.41
CA ASP A 100 -19.92 11.31 6.18
C ASP A 100 -19.40 11.33 4.72
N PHE A 101 -20.26 11.67 3.76
CA PHE A 101 -19.91 11.83 2.35
C PHE A 101 -19.49 13.26 1.99
N ASP A 102 -19.60 14.20 2.92
CA ASP A 102 -19.19 15.59 2.74
C ASP A 102 -19.14 16.34 4.08
N LYS A 103 -17.96 16.34 4.72
CA LYS A 103 -17.70 17.16 5.91
C LYS A 103 -17.39 18.58 5.47
N SER A 104 -18.44 19.35 5.25
CA SER A 104 -18.35 20.65 4.56
C SER A 104 -18.00 21.83 5.45
N VAL A 105 -17.89 21.63 6.77
CA VAL A 105 -17.64 22.69 7.76
C VAL A 105 -16.35 22.39 8.52
N ASN A 106 -15.45 23.37 8.61
CA ASN A 106 -14.25 23.31 9.47
C ASN A 106 -14.42 24.27 10.65
N LEU A 107 -14.53 23.76 11.88
CA LEU A 107 -14.78 24.62 13.04
C LEU A 107 -13.54 25.46 13.42
N PRO A 108 -13.69 26.78 13.66
CA PRO A 108 -12.58 27.70 13.91
C PRO A 108 -12.10 27.67 15.36
N ILE A 109 -12.06 26.49 16.00
CA ILE A 109 -11.90 26.36 17.45
C ILE A 109 -10.68 25.53 17.86
N ILE A 110 -9.88 25.04 16.91
CA ILE A 110 -8.83 24.04 17.18
C ILE A 110 -7.91 24.50 18.30
N GLU A 111 -7.38 25.72 18.24
CA GLU A 111 -6.45 26.25 19.25
C GLU A 111 -7.10 26.28 20.65
N ASN A 112 -8.29 26.89 20.79
CA ASN A 112 -8.98 26.99 22.08
C ASN A 112 -9.50 25.63 22.59
N TYR A 113 -9.91 24.75 21.68
CA TYR A 113 -10.37 23.39 22.00
C TYR A 113 -9.21 22.53 22.50
N MET A 114 -8.03 22.64 21.89
CA MET A 114 -6.81 21.96 22.36
C MET A 114 -6.29 22.55 23.67
N ALA A 115 -6.39 23.87 23.87
CA ALA A 115 -6.04 24.50 25.14
C ALA A 115 -6.88 23.99 26.33
N SER A 116 -8.09 23.49 26.08
CA SER A 116 -8.98 22.90 27.10
C SER A 116 -8.66 21.46 27.50
N LYS A 117 -7.50 20.93 27.07
CA LYS A 117 -7.13 19.53 27.30
C LYS A 117 -6.94 19.20 28.77
N GLU A 118 -7.47 18.05 29.16
CA GLU A 118 -7.29 17.42 30.46
C GLU A 118 -6.47 16.13 30.30
N HIS A 119 -5.59 15.85 31.26
CA HIS A 119 -4.72 14.67 31.18
C HIS A 119 -5.39 13.45 31.82
N TYR A 120 -6.10 12.67 31.01
CA TYR A 120 -6.81 11.47 31.47
C TYR A 120 -5.84 10.42 32.01
N LYS A 121 -5.97 10.11 33.31
CA LYS A 121 -5.15 9.12 34.04
C LYS A 121 -3.64 9.25 33.77
N LYS A 122 -3.15 10.47 33.55
CA LYS A 122 -1.76 10.75 33.17
C LYS A 122 -1.25 9.95 31.96
N SER A 123 -2.14 9.60 31.03
CA SER A 123 -1.83 8.74 29.89
C SER A 123 -2.13 9.37 28.54
N VAL A 124 -3.23 10.13 28.43
CA VAL A 124 -3.68 10.72 27.16
C VAL A 124 -4.41 12.03 27.42
N TYR A 125 -4.21 13.02 26.56
CA TYR A 125 -4.98 14.26 26.61
C TYR A 125 -6.36 14.09 25.97
N ILE A 126 -7.41 14.50 26.66
CA ILE A 126 -8.81 14.52 26.20
C ILE A 126 -9.40 15.92 26.38
N PRO A 127 -10.41 16.35 25.61
CA PRO A 127 -11.14 17.60 25.89
C PRO A 127 -11.85 17.54 27.25
N SER A 128 -12.21 18.70 27.79
CA SER A 128 -13.20 18.75 28.86
C SER A 128 -14.52 18.11 28.43
N VAL A 129 -15.26 17.58 29.40
CA VAL A 129 -16.54 16.90 29.18
C VAL A 129 -17.53 17.79 28.42
N GLU A 130 -17.61 19.07 28.81
CA GLU A 130 -18.52 20.03 28.19
C GLU A 130 -18.15 20.35 26.75
N ASN A 131 -16.86 20.47 26.43
CA ASN A 131 -16.40 20.76 25.08
C ASN A 131 -16.68 19.59 24.13
N GLU A 132 -16.42 18.35 24.58
CA GLU A 132 -16.78 17.17 23.83
C GLU A 132 -18.30 17.05 23.64
N TYR A 133 -19.08 17.36 24.68
CA TYR A 133 -20.53 17.34 24.64
C TYR A 133 -21.09 18.33 23.62
N ILE A 134 -20.66 19.59 23.64
CA ILE A 134 -21.11 20.61 22.69
C ILE A 134 -20.81 20.17 21.25
N LEU A 135 -19.58 19.69 21.01
CA LEU A 135 -19.17 19.20 19.71
C LEU A 135 -19.98 17.97 19.28
N LEU A 136 -20.32 17.07 20.19
CA LEU A 136 -21.17 15.91 19.91
C LEU A 136 -22.58 16.34 19.47
N ILE A 137 -23.22 17.28 20.17
CA ILE A 137 -24.55 17.79 19.81
C ILE A 137 -24.54 18.36 18.39
N ILE A 138 -23.57 19.24 18.07
CA ILE A 138 -23.40 19.80 16.72
C ILE A 138 -23.29 18.67 15.68
N ARG A 139 -22.43 17.66 15.95
CA ARG A 139 -22.22 16.53 15.04
C ARG A 139 -23.47 15.67 14.86
N LEU A 140 -24.21 15.39 15.92
CA LEU A 140 -25.42 14.57 15.88
C LEU A 140 -26.54 15.28 15.09
N ILE A 141 -26.74 16.58 15.31
CA ILE A 141 -27.70 17.39 14.54
C ILE A 141 -27.35 17.41 13.05
N LEU A 142 -26.09 17.67 12.70
CA LEU A 142 -25.67 17.73 11.28
C LEU A 142 -25.79 16.37 10.58
N LYS A 143 -25.48 15.27 11.27
CA LYS A 143 -25.56 13.90 10.74
C LYS A 143 -26.98 13.39 10.53
N ASN A 144 -27.97 13.95 11.23
CA ASN A 144 -29.37 13.55 11.13
C ASN A 144 -30.25 14.59 10.40
N GLY A 145 -29.64 15.55 9.71
CA GLY A 145 -30.36 16.52 8.89
C GLY A 145 -30.96 15.96 7.59
N LEU A 146 -31.62 16.84 6.83
CA LEU A 146 -32.34 16.46 5.60
C LEU A 146 -31.44 15.84 4.52
N THR A 147 -30.24 16.38 4.29
CA THR A 147 -29.31 15.85 3.28
C THR A 147 -28.95 14.38 3.56
N PRO A 148 -28.42 14.00 4.75
CA PRO A 148 -28.24 12.59 5.11
C PRO A 148 -29.47 11.71 4.88
N PHE A 149 -30.67 12.18 5.24
CA PHE A 149 -31.92 11.45 5.06
C PHE A 149 -32.23 11.18 3.58
N LEU A 150 -32.12 12.20 2.72
CA LEU A 150 -32.33 12.06 1.27
C LEU A 150 -31.30 11.16 0.61
N MET A 151 -30.11 11.03 1.19
CA MET A 151 -29.07 10.11 0.70
C MET A 151 -29.37 8.65 1.03
N LEU A 152 -30.24 8.32 1.99
CA LEU A 152 -30.62 6.94 2.29
C LEU A 152 -31.42 6.31 1.15
N LEU A 153 -31.34 4.98 1.01
CA LEU A 153 -32.27 4.24 0.15
C LEU A 153 -33.69 4.31 0.74
N PRO A 154 -34.75 4.10 -0.06
CA PRO A 154 -36.14 4.15 0.42
C PRO A 154 -36.39 3.26 1.65
N THR A 155 -35.77 2.08 1.69
CA THR A 155 -35.84 1.17 2.85
C THR A 155 -35.23 1.76 4.13
N GLY A 156 -34.14 2.53 4.00
CA GLY A 156 -33.50 3.24 5.10
C GLY A 156 -34.33 4.42 5.59
N GLN A 157 -34.91 5.20 4.67
CA GLN A 157 -35.84 6.29 5.00
C GLN A 157 -37.06 5.77 5.75
N TRP A 158 -37.67 4.70 5.24
CA TRP A 158 -38.82 4.05 5.90
C TRP A 158 -38.45 3.47 7.26
N SER A 159 -37.23 2.95 7.43
CA SER A 159 -36.72 2.52 8.73
C SER A 159 -36.67 3.68 9.73
N LEU A 160 -36.13 4.84 9.34
CA LEU A 160 -36.10 6.03 10.21
C LEU A 160 -37.51 6.55 10.54
N TYR A 161 -38.41 6.58 9.56
CA TYR A 161 -39.80 6.99 9.78
C TYR A 161 -40.52 6.10 10.80
N ARG A 162 -40.30 4.78 10.76
CA ARG A 162 -40.83 3.86 11.80
C ARG A 162 -40.16 4.07 13.16
N ARG A 163 -38.84 4.31 13.17
CA ARG A 163 -38.06 4.46 14.40
C ARG A 163 -38.44 5.69 15.21
N GLN A 164 -38.78 6.79 14.55
CA GLN A 164 -39.22 8.02 15.23
C GLN A 164 -40.46 7.76 16.12
N LYS A 165 -41.32 6.81 15.73
CA LYS A 165 -42.50 6.36 16.49
C LYS A 165 -42.21 5.26 17.50
N SER A 166 -40.96 4.81 17.62
CA SER A 166 -40.56 3.71 18.48
C SER A 166 -39.84 4.22 19.73
N LYS A 167 -39.86 3.44 20.81
CA LYS A 167 -39.08 3.74 22.03
C LYS A 167 -37.58 3.85 21.81
N LYS A 168 -37.06 3.35 20.68
CA LYS A 168 -35.62 3.38 20.35
C LYS A 168 -35.17 4.72 19.74
N GLY A 169 -36.10 5.56 19.26
CA GLY A 169 -35.79 6.85 18.65
C GLY A 169 -34.96 6.80 17.35
N ILE A 170 -34.63 7.98 16.83
CA ILE A 170 -33.90 8.21 15.57
C ILE A 170 -32.41 7.85 15.73
N ILE A 171 -31.73 8.44 16.72
CA ILE A 171 -30.33 8.14 17.07
C ILE A 171 -30.29 6.91 17.97
N GLN A 172 -29.39 5.97 17.70
CA GLN A 172 -29.26 4.70 18.42
C GLN A 172 -27.80 4.31 18.65
N GLY A 173 -27.60 3.27 19.47
CA GLY A 173 -26.30 2.59 19.61
C GLY A 173 -25.27 3.41 20.38
N SER A 174 -24.01 3.33 19.96
CA SER A 174 -22.89 4.02 20.62
C SER A 174 -23.09 5.53 20.69
N ALA A 175 -23.55 6.17 19.61
CA ALA A 175 -23.74 7.61 19.55
C ALA A 175 -24.76 8.14 20.59
N TYR A 176 -25.88 7.43 20.79
CA TYR A 176 -26.86 7.83 21.80
C TYR A 176 -26.37 7.56 23.22
N ARG A 177 -25.61 6.48 23.44
CA ARG A 177 -24.99 6.20 24.74
C ARG A 177 -23.93 7.24 25.12
N GLU A 178 -23.12 7.66 24.16
CA GLU A 178 -22.14 8.75 24.30
C GLU A 178 -22.83 10.06 24.68
N TYR A 179 -23.96 10.38 24.03
CA TYR A 179 -24.78 11.53 24.39
C TYR A 179 -25.29 11.45 25.85
N LEU A 180 -25.84 10.30 26.26
CA LEU A 180 -26.37 10.13 27.62
C LEU A 180 -25.27 10.26 28.68
N ASP A 181 -24.11 9.63 28.45
CA ASP A 181 -22.95 9.66 29.35
C ASP A 181 -22.38 11.09 29.50
N LEU A 182 -22.16 11.78 28.39
CA LEU A 182 -21.62 13.15 28.45
C LEU A 182 -22.61 14.13 29.08
N ARG A 183 -23.92 13.99 28.80
CA ARG A 183 -24.95 14.82 29.43
C ARG A 183 -25.00 14.64 30.94
N GLU A 184 -24.86 13.40 31.42
CA GLU A 184 -24.87 13.11 32.86
C GLU A 184 -23.65 13.70 33.57
N ARG A 185 -22.49 13.75 32.90
CA ARG A 185 -21.23 14.25 33.47
C ARG A 185 -21.00 15.76 33.28
N SER A 186 -21.74 16.40 32.38
CA SER A 186 -21.56 17.83 32.05
C SER A 186 -22.26 18.77 33.03
N SER A 187 -21.63 19.91 33.35
CA SER A 187 -22.28 21.02 34.07
C SER A 187 -22.90 22.04 33.13
N ARG A 188 -24.11 22.52 33.45
CA ARG A 188 -24.82 23.52 32.64
C ARG A 188 -24.09 24.86 32.63
N GLU A 189 -23.49 25.23 33.75
CA GLU A 189 -22.69 26.44 33.93
C GLU A 189 -21.45 26.39 33.03
N LYS A 190 -20.67 25.30 33.09
CA LYS A 190 -19.49 25.10 32.25
C LYS A 190 -19.81 25.00 30.75
N ILE A 191 -20.94 24.40 30.38
CA ILE A 191 -21.44 24.43 28.99
C ILE A 191 -21.67 25.88 28.56
N SER A 192 -22.31 26.67 29.42
CA SER A 192 -22.63 28.07 29.13
C SER A 192 -21.37 28.95 28.99
N GLU A 193 -20.34 28.70 29.79
CA GLU A 193 -19.02 29.34 29.68
C GLU A 193 -18.31 28.95 28.38
N SER A 194 -18.35 27.67 28.00
CA SER A 194 -17.74 27.17 26.77
C SER A 194 -18.46 27.70 25.51
N LEU A 195 -19.79 27.80 25.55
CA LEU A 195 -20.59 28.42 24.48
C LEU A 195 -20.26 29.91 24.33
N ASP A 196 -19.98 30.64 25.41
CA ASP A 196 -19.63 32.07 25.32
C ASP A 196 -18.19 32.30 24.86
N SER A 197 -17.29 31.34 25.10
CA SER A 197 -15.86 31.47 24.81
C SER A 197 -15.44 30.71 23.54
N ILE A 198 -15.39 29.38 23.60
CA ILE A 198 -14.85 28.50 22.55
C ILE A 198 -15.85 28.35 21.40
N PHE A 199 -17.13 28.16 21.71
CA PHE A 199 -18.19 27.90 20.74
C PHE A 199 -19.10 29.12 20.50
N SER A 200 -18.57 30.34 20.65
CA SER A 200 -19.30 31.63 20.57
C SER A 200 -20.08 31.89 19.29
N PHE A 201 -19.83 31.10 18.23
CA PHE A 201 -20.65 31.13 17.03
C PHE A 201 -22.02 30.46 17.22
N VAL A 202 -22.19 29.51 18.14
CA VAL A 202 -23.47 28.88 18.46
C VAL A 202 -24.10 29.56 19.66
N ASP A 203 -25.23 30.23 19.45
CA ASP A 203 -25.97 30.82 20.57
C ASP A 203 -26.55 29.74 21.50
N ARG A 204 -26.73 30.12 22.77
CA ARG A 204 -27.21 29.20 23.83
C ARG A 204 -28.60 28.64 23.52
N SER A 205 -29.50 29.43 22.91
CA SER A 205 -30.87 28.99 22.60
C SER A 205 -30.85 27.85 21.58
N LEU A 206 -30.15 28.06 20.47
CA LEU A 206 -29.96 27.08 19.41
C LEU A 206 -29.31 25.81 19.95
N PHE A 207 -28.32 25.92 20.83
CA PHE A 207 -27.70 24.76 21.46
C PHE A 207 -28.69 23.94 22.29
N TYR A 208 -29.41 24.57 23.23
CA TYR A 208 -30.36 23.86 24.10
C TYR A 208 -31.57 23.32 23.34
N GLU A 209 -32.04 24.02 22.31
CA GLU A 209 -33.08 23.51 21.41
C GLU A 209 -32.60 22.29 20.62
N ALA A 210 -31.35 22.31 20.12
CA ALA A 210 -30.72 21.15 19.48
C ALA A 210 -30.56 19.97 20.45
N GLU A 211 -30.13 20.22 21.68
CA GLU A 211 -30.05 19.22 22.74
C GLU A 211 -31.43 18.60 23.02
N GLN A 212 -32.47 19.42 23.10
CA GLN A 212 -33.84 18.96 23.34
C GLN A 212 -34.34 18.04 22.23
N VAL A 213 -34.03 18.33 20.96
CA VAL A 213 -34.35 17.45 19.83
C VAL A 213 -33.67 16.08 19.97
N ILE A 214 -32.41 16.06 20.43
CA ILE A 214 -31.69 14.80 20.68
C ILE A 214 -32.25 14.05 21.88
N LYS A 215 -32.68 14.76 22.93
CA LYS A 215 -33.30 14.20 24.13
C LYS A 215 -34.63 13.52 23.83
N GLU A 216 -35.49 14.17 23.05
CA GLU A 216 -36.79 13.61 22.64
C GLU A 216 -36.63 12.50 21.61
N ASN A 217 -35.69 12.66 20.68
CA ASN A 217 -35.27 11.66 19.70
C ASN A 217 -36.40 11.05 18.84
N SER A 218 -37.50 11.78 18.65
CA SER A 218 -38.78 11.24 18.16
C SER A 218 -39.28 11.89 16.87
N SER A 219 -38.67 12.97 16.39
CA SER A 219 -39.18 13.77 15.26
C SER A 219 -38.10 14.08 14.22
N LEU A 220 -38.26 13.55 13.01
CA LEU A 220 -37.33 13.83 11.90
C LEU A 220 -37.36 15.29 11.46
N ILE A 221 -38.54 15.91 11.53
CA ILE A 221 -38.72 17.31 11.12
C ILE A 221 -37.92 18.23 12.03
N ASP A 222 -37.89 17.95 13.33
CA ASP A 222 -37.14 18.77 14.28
C ASP A 222 -35.63 18.65 14.05
N TYR A 223 -35.13 17.44 13.78
CA TYR A 223 -33.74 17.24 13.33
C TYR A 223 -33.44 18.02 12.04
N PHE A 224 -34.35 18.03 11.06
CA PHE A 224 -34.14 18.76 9.80
C PHE A 224 -34.11 20.27 10.03
N THR A 225 -35.02 20.77 10.85
CA THR A 225 -35.14 22.19 11.20
C THR A 225 -33.89 22.66 11.95
N LYS A 226 -33.51 21.99 13.04
CA LYS A 226 -32.32 22.34 13.81
C LYS A 226 -31.03 22.15 13.04
N SER A 227 -30.95 21.14 12.17
CA SER A 227 -29.81 21.00 11.24
C SER A 227 -29.71 22.17 10.26
N ARG A 228 -30.84 22.69 9.76
CA ARG A 228 -30.84 23.86 8.88
C ARG A 228 -30.35 25.11 9.61
N GLU A 229 -30.82 25.35 10.83
CA GLU A 229 -30.41 26.49 11.66
C GLU A 229 -28.93 26.42 12.02
N MET A 230 -28.47 25.26 12.50
CA MET A 230 -27.05 25.02 12.78
C MET A 230 -26.18 25.26 11.54
N LYS A 231 -26.61 24.80 10.35
CA LYS A 231 -25.89 25.08 9.09
C LYS A 231 -25.86 26.55 8.70
N LYS A 232 -26.86 27.36 9.07
CA LYS A 232 -26.85 28.81 8.78
C LYS A 232 -25.76 29.49 9.61
N VAL A 233 -25.69 29.16 10.89
CA VAL A 233 -24.67 29.66 11.81
C VAL A 233 -23.27 29.23 11.38
N LEU A 234 -23.11 27.98 10.94
CA LEU A 234 -21.82 27.44 10.48
C LEU A 234 -21.45 27.82 9.04
N LYS A 235 -22.28 28.60 8.35
CA LYS A 235 -22.04 29.01 6.96
C LYS A 235 -20.70 29.73 6.74
N PRO A 236 -20.24 30.65 7.62
CA PRO A 236 -18.95 31.32 7.46
C PRO A 236 -17.76 30.36 7.46
N TYR A 237 -17.91 29.20 8.11
CA TYR A 237 -16.88 28.18 8.26
C TYR A 237 -17.04 27.01 7.29
N SER A 238 -17.97 27.13 6.35
CA SER A 238 -18.26 26.11 5.35
C SER A 238 -17.36 26.28 4.11
N TYR A 239 -16.79 25.19 3.61
CA TYR A 239 -16.01 25.20 2.36
C TYR A 239 -16.86 25.57 1.13
N HIS A 240 -18.17 25.32 1.20
CA HIS A 240 -19.12 25.64 0.13
C HIS A 240 -20.56 25.60 0.63
N SER A 241 -21.50 25.98 -0.24
CA SER A 241 -22.94 26.02 0.07
C SER A 241 -23.55 24.64 0.32
N ALA A 242 -24.70 24.62 0.99
CA ALA A 242 -25.47 23.40 1.25
C ALA A 242 -25.96 22.71 -0.05
N PHE A 243 -26.24 23.49 -1.09
CA PHE A 243 -26.62 22.96 -2.41
C PHE A 243 -25.46 22.19 -3.04
N VAL A 244 -24.26 22.77 -3.04
CA VAL A 244 -23.05 22.09 -3.53
C VAL A 244 -22.75 20.84 -2.70
N SER A 245 -22.91 20.94 -1.37
CA SER A 245 -22.76 19.80 -0.45
C SER A 245 -23.70 18.64 -0.77
N PHE A 246 -24.95 18.93 -1.12
CA PHE A 246 -25.93 17.94 -1.53
C PHE A 246 -25.48 17.17 -2.79
N PHE A 247 -25.11 17.88 -3.86
CA PHE A 247 -24.68 17.23 -5.11
C PHE A 247 -23.37 16.46 -4.95
N LYS A 248 -22.41 16.98 -4.17
CA LYS A 248 -21.19 16.24 -3.83
C LYS A 248 -21.50 14.95 -3.06
N SER A 249 -22.35 15.04 -2.04
CA SER A 249 -22.80 13.87 -1.26
C SER A 249 -23.48 12.84 -2.16
N LEU A 250 -24.37 13.29 -3.06
CA LEU A 250 -25.10 12.45 -4.00
C LEU A 250 -24.16 11.77 -4.99
N TYR A 251 -23.19 12.50 -5.53
CA TYR A 251 -22.18 11.92 -6.43
C TYR A 251 -21.36 10.85 -5.70
N ARG A 252 -20.79 11.18 -4.54
CA ARG A 252 -19.91 10.29 -3.77
C ARG A 252 -20.63 9.04 -3.27
N ILE A 253 -21.85 9.15 -2.75
CA ILE A 253 -22.61 7.96 -2.31
C ILE A 253 -22.94 7.03 -3.48
N ASN A 254 -23.22 7.58 -4.66
CA ASN A 254 -23.48 6.79 -5.85
C ASN A 254 -22.19 6.14 -6.38
N LEU A 255 -21.02 6.78 -6.28
CA LEU A 255 -19.73 6.12 -6.54
C LEU A 255 -19.56 4.87 -5.67
N VAL A 256 -19.84 4.96 -4.36
CA VAL A 256 -19.77 3.81 -3.46
C VAL A 256 -20.79 2.73 -3.81
N ARG A 257 -22.03 3.11 -4.15
CA ARG A 257 -23.12 2.18 -4.49
C ARG A 257 -22.86 1.44 -5.80
N PHE A 258 -22.58 2.17 -6.87
CA PHE A 258 -22.40 1.61 -8.21
C PHE A 258 -20.99 1.04 -8.44
N GLY A 259 -20.00 1.52 -7.69
CA GLY A 259 -18.67 0.93 -7.66
C GLY A 259 -18.65 -0.51 -7.13
N LYS A 260 -19.65 -0.92 -6.34
CA LYS A 260 -19.84 -2.32 -5.94
C LYS A 260 -20.42 -3.21 -7.05
N VAL A 261 -21.11 -2.63 -8.03
CA VAL A 261 -21.75 -3.35 -9.16
C VAL A 261 -20.77 -3.58 -10.32
N SER A 262 -19.78 -2.70 -10.47
CA SER A 262 -18.63 -2.92 -11.35
C SER A 262 -17.77 -4.10 -10.86
N LYS A 263 -17.31 -4.96 -11.78
CA LYS A 263 -16.33 -6.05 -11.49
C LYS A 263 -15.02 -5.54 -10.87
N LYS A 264 -14.78 -4.23 -10.85
CA LYS A 264 -13.82 -3.58 -9.94
C LYS A 264 -14.52 -3.41 -8.58
N ARG A 265 -14.56 -4.49 -7.77
CA ARG A 265 -15.01 -4.43 -6.37
C ARG A 265 -14.39 -3.19 -5.71
N VAL A 266 -15.17 -2.14 -5.47
CA VAL A 266 -14.75 -1.05 -4.58
C VAL A 266 -14.46 -1.71 -3.24
N LYS A 267 -13.17 -1.76 -2.90
CA LYS A 267 -12.68 -2.43 -1.69
C LYS A 267 -13.13 -1.58 -0.51
N SER A 268 -14.03 -2.10 0.30
CA SER A 268 -14.45 -1.42 1.54
C SER A 268 -13.33 -1.31 2.57
N LYS A 269 -12.30 -2.16 2.45
CA LYS A 269 -11.12 -2.17 3.32
C LYS A 269 -10.01 -1.28 2.79
N LYS A 270 -9.22 -0.73 3.70
CA LYS A 270 -8.12 0.20 3.42
C LYS A 270 -6.95 -0.53 2.74
N ILE A 271 -6.10 0.24 2.07
CA ILE A 271 -4.85 -0.24 1.47
C ILE A 271 -3.66 0.49 2.10
N PRO A 272 -2.54 -0.19 2.41
CA PRO A 272 -1.34 0.46 2.94
C PRO A 272 -0.71 1.40 1.90
N ALA A 273 -0.05 2.46 2.37
CA ALA A 273 0.51 3.48 1.50
C ALA A 273 1.69 2.99 0.64
N ASN A 274 2.44 2.01 1.16
CA ASN A 274 3.52 1.36 0.42
C ASN A 274 3.04 0.20 -0.47
N GLY A 275 1.73 0.11 -0.72
CA GLY A 275 1.15 -0.81 -1.68
C GLY A 275 0.99 -2.25 -1.19
N GLY A 276 0.48 -3.11 -2.07
CA GLY A 276 0.17 -4.50 -1.73
C GLY A 276 1.42 -5.34 -1.48
N ARG A 277 1.24 -6.45 -0.75
CA ARG A 277 2.32 -7.40 -0.42
C ARG A 277 1.84 -8.84 -0.61
N ILE A 278 2.75 -9.77 -0.91
CA ILE A 278 2.50 -11.19 -0.96
C ILE A 278 3.45 -11.87 0.04
N PHE A 279 2.88 -12.49 1.06
CA PHE A 279 3.58 -13.27 2.07
C PHE A 279 3.32 -14.75 1.82
N ALA A 280 4.37 -15.56 1.65
CA ALA A 280 4.20 -17.00 1.47
C ALA A 280 4.66 -17.78 2.69
N PHE A 281 3.84 -18.73 3.10
CA PHE A 281 4.14 -19.64 4.20
C PHE A 281 4.59 -20.98 3.67
N VAL A 282 5.71 -21.46 4.21
CA VAL A 282 6.24 -22.80 3.98
C VAL A 282 6.55 -23.44 5.34
N GLY A 283 6.28 -24.72 5.45
CA GLY A 283 6.50 -25.48 6.68
C GLY A 283 5.98 -26.90 6.51
N GLY A 284 6.62 -27.83 7.21
CA GLY A 284 6.19 -29.23 7.27
C GLY A 284 4.79 -29.39 7.87
N ASP A 285 4.25 -30.58 7.74
CA ASP A 285 2.98 -30.94 8.39
C ASP A 285 3.20 -30.89 9.93
N GLY A 286 2.25 -30.31 10.69
CA GLY A 286 2.39 -30.10 12.14
C GLY A 286 3.12 -28.83 12.60
N ALA A 287 3.67 -28.02 11.68
CA ALA A 287 4.39 -26.78 12.00
C ALA A 287 3.49 -25.58 12.37
N GLY A 288 2.16 -25.74 12.44
CA GLY A 288 1.24 -24.66 12.82
C GLY A 288 0.96 -23.63 11.72
N LYS A 289 1.19 -23.98 10.44
CA LYS A 289 1.00 -23.10 9.27
C LYS A 289 -0.41 -22.51 9.17
N SER A 290 -1.44 -23.35 9.16
CA SER A 290 -2.82 -22.91 8.97
C SER A 290 -3.28 -21.98 10.10
N SER A 291 -2.93 -22.30 11.35
CA SER A 291 -3.26 -21.48 12.52
C SER A 291 -2.61 -20.09 12.45
N ASN A 292 -1.33 -20.01 12.07
CA ASN A 292 -0.64 -18.72 11.92
C ASN A 292 -1.17 -17.90 10.73
N ILE A 293 -1.52 -18.55 9.61
CA ILE A 293 -2.14 -17.88 8.47
C ILE A 293 -3.49 -17.27 8.86
N GLU A 294 -4.34 -18.02 9.56
CA GLU A 294 -5.64 -17.54 10.02
C GLU A 294 -5.51 -16.36 10.98
N LYS A 295 -4.62 -16.47 11.98
CA LYS A 295 -4.36 -15.39 12.93
C LYS A 295 -3.89 -14.12 12.22
N LEU A 296 -2.87 -14.22 11.37
CA LEU A 296 -2.30 -13.09 10.65
C LEU A 296 -3.35 -12.45 9.73
N ALA A 297 -4.11 -13.28 9.02
CA ALA A 297 -5.20 -12.81 8.14
C ALA A 297 -6.29 -12.09 8.92
N SER A 298 -6.66 -12.57 10.11
CA SER A 298 -7.63 -11.93 11.00
C SER A 298 -7.11 -10.59 11.52
N THR A 299 -5.86 -10.57 12.00
CA THR A 299 -5.21 -9.38 12.57
C THR A 299 -5.09 -8.25 11.55
N LEU A 300 -4.48 -8.51 10.39
CA LEU A 300 -4.34 -7.52 9.32
C LEU A 300 -5.71 -7.22 8.67
N GLY A 301 -6.54 -8.24 8.51
CA GLY A 301 -7.83 -8.18 7.87
C GLY A 301 -8.86 -7.34 8.62
N ARG A 302 -8.63 -7.02 9.91
CA ARG A 302 -9.49 -6.08 10.66
C ARG A 302 -9.61 -4.73 9.95
N HIS A 303 -8.54 -4.25 9.32
CA HIS A 303 -8.53 -2.94 8.66
C HIS A 303 -8.08 -2.97 7.19
N TYR A 304 -7.16 -3.86 6.83
CA TYR A 304 -6.63 -3.97 5.47
C TYR A 304 -7.40 -4.96 4.60
N PHE A 305 -7.35 -4.72 3.29
CA PHE A 305 -7.77 -5.72 2.32
C PHE A 305 -6.75 -6.86 2.25
N VAL A 306 -7.09 -7.97 2.92
CA VAL A 306 -6.29 -9.20 2.98
C VAL A 306 -7.01 -10.33 2.25
N GLU A 307 -6.27 -11.12 1.47
CA GLU A 307 -6.76 -12.32 0.81
C GLU A 307 -5.81 -13.50 1.04
N THR A 308 -6.34 -14.61 1.56
CA THR A 308 -5.58 -15.87 1.70
C THR A 308 -5.80 -16.73 0.46
N ILE A 309 -4.72 -17.21 -0.16
CA ILE A 309 -4.77 -18.04 -1.37
C ILE A 309 -3.94 -19.31 -1.15
N HIS A 310 -4.54 -20.47 -1.37
CA HIS A 310 -3.85 -21.75 -1.32
C HIS A 310 -3.25 -22.10 -2.69
N ILE A 311 -1.94 -22.36 -2.76
CA ILE A 311 -1.22 -22.76 -3.98
C ILE A 311 -1.01 -24.29 -4.06
N GLY A 312 -1.51 -25.05 -3.09
CA GLY A 312 -1.57 -26.51 -3.22
C GLY A 312 -2.66 -27.01 -4.17
N ARG A 313 -3.09 -28.26 -4.00
CA ARG A 313 -4.19 -28.82 -4.80
C ARG A 313 -5.51 -28.15 -4.40
N PRO A 314 -6.27 -27.57 -5.34
CA PRO A 314 -7.46 -26.84 -4.99
C PRO A 314 -8.59 -27.80 -4.55
N ASN A 315 -9.41 -27.35 -3.58
CA ASN A 315 -10.56 -28.09 -3.09
C ASN A 315 -11.71 -27.94 -4.09
N ARG A 316 -12.09 -29.05 -4.73
CA ARG A 316 -12.93 -29.10 -5.94
C ARG A 316 -14.38 -28.57 -5.79
N ALA A 317 -14.82 -28.23 -4.58
CA ALA A 317 -16.17 -27.71 -4.32
C ALA A 317 -16.18 -26.17 -4.39
N GLY A 318 -16.99 -25.59 -5.28
CA GLY A 318 -17.24 -24.14 -5.33
C GLY A 318 -16.13 -23.28 -5.95
N GLU A 319 -15.21 -23.88 -6.70
CA GLU A 319 -14.02 -23.17 -7.20
C GLU A 319 -14.31 -22.04 -8.20
N PRO A 320 -13.55 -20.94 -8.16
CA PRO A 320 -13.65 -19.86 -9.14
C PRO A 320 -13.27 -20.35 -10.55
N LYS A 321 -13.96 -19.83 -11.58
CA LYS A 321 -13.74 -20.12 -13.02
C LYS A 321 -12.27 -20.00 -13.50
N GLN A 322 -11.40 -19.40 -12.70
CA GLN A 322 -9.99 -19.20 -13.00
C GLN A 322 -9.15 -20.49 -13.10
N TYR A 323 -9.57 -21.61 -12.49
CA TYR A 323 -8.84 -22.90 -12.57
C TYR A 323 -9.24 -23.78 -13.76
N PHE A 324 -10.08 -23.26 -14.65
CA PHE A 324 -10.66 -24.02 -15.76
C PHE A 324 -9.62 -24.69 -16.66
N ILE A 325 -8.54 -23.99 -17.01
CA ILE A 325 -7.52 -24.50 -17.95
C ILE A 325 -6.80 -25.72 -17.38
N GLY A 326 -6.28 -25.61 -16.15
CA GLY A 326 -5.59 -26.73 -15.51
C GLY A 326 -6.51 -27.92 -15.27
N ARG A 327 -7.78 -27.67 -14.94
CA ARG A 327 -8.82 -28.70 -14.81
C ARG A 327 -9.06 -29.43 -16.13
N GLN A 328 -9.15 -28.73 -17.25
CA GLN A 328 -9.31 -29.35 -18.56
C GLN A 328 -8.10 -30.21 -18.92
N ILE A 329 -6.88 -29.72 -18.68
CA ILE A 329 -5.64 -30.50 -18.89
C ILE A 329 -5.65 -31.77 -18.03
N ASN A 330 -6.07 -31.69 -16.77
CA ASN A 330 -6.17 -32.83 -15.89
C ASN A 330 -7.25 -33.84 -16.33
N ASN A 331 -8.40 -33.36 -16.82
CA ASN A 331 -9.44 -34.22 -17.37
C ASN A 331 -8.96 -34.97 -18.62
N ILE A 332 -8.22 -34.29 -19.50
CA ILE A 332 -7.57 -34.92 -20.66
C ILE A 332 -6.54 -35.95 -20.18
N GLY A 333 -5.74 -35.65 -19.17
CA GLY A 333 -4.81 -36.60 -18.55
C GLY A 333 -5.50 -37.88 -18.08
N LYS A 334 -6.63 -37.74 -17.36
CA LYS A 334 -7.47 -38.88 -16.92
C LYS A 334 -8.01 -39.71 -18.08
N LEU A 335 -8.37 -39.07 -19.20
CA LEU A 335 -8.81 -39.78 -20.41
C LEU A 335 -7.66 -40.63 -20.98
N PHE A 336 -6.46 -40.08 -21.10
CA PHE A 336 -5.29 -40.84 -21.57
C PHE A 336 -4.91 -42.00 -20.65
N ILE A 337 -5.09 -41.86 -19.33
CA ILE A 337 -4.92 -42.96 -18.38
C ILE A 337 -5.91 -44.09 -18.70
N LYS A 338 -7.19 -43.76 -18.94
CA LYS A 338 -8.22 -44.76 -19.31
C LYS A 338 -7.93 -45.44 -20.65
N LEU A 339 -7.26 -44.75 -21.58
CA LEU A 339 -6.83 -45.27 -22.88
C LEU A 339 -5.52 -46.08 -22.82
N GLY A 340 -5.02 -46.42 -21.63
CA GLY A 340 -3.80 -47.23 -21.46
C GLY A 340 -2.48 -46.45 -21.54
N LEU A 341 -2.53 -45.12 -21.76
CA LEU A 341 -1.35 -44.25 -21.83
C LEU A 341 -1.04 -43.62 -20.45
N SER A 342 -0.92 -44.46 -19.43
CA SER A 342 -0.82 -44.05 -18.01
C SER A 342 0.32 -43.06 -17.74
N ASN A 343 1.51 -43.30 -18.28
CA ASN A 343 2.66 -42.41 -18.09
C ASN A 343 2.42 -41.00 -18.66
N PHE A 344 1.84 -40.92 -19.86
CA PHE A 344 1.53 -39.63 -20.50
C PHE A 344 0.38 -38.92 -19.79
N GLY A 345 -0.68 -39.65 -19.45
CA GLY A 345 -1.83 -39.10 -18.73
C GLY A 345 -1.48 -38.58 -17.34
N ASN A 346 -0.64 -39.30 -16.58
CA ASN A 346 -0.11 -38.84 -15.30
C ASN A 346 0.76 -37.58 -15.44
N ALA A 347 1.61 -37.51 -16.48
CA ALA A 347 2.39 -36.31 -16.77
C ALA A 347 1.49 -35.11 -17.08
N LEU A 348 0.43 -35.29 -17.88
CA LEU A 348 -0.55 -34.25 -18.16
C LEU A 348 -1.25 -33.77 -16.89
N SER A 349 -1.65 -34.67 -16.00
CA SER A 349 -2.29 -34.29 -14.73
C SER A 349 -1.37 -33.44 -13.85
N LEU A 350 -0.06 -33.73 -13.82
CA LEU A 350 0.93 -32.91 -13.10
C LEU A 350 1.12 -31.53 -13.75
N VAL A 351 1.18 -31.46 -15.08
CA VAL A 351 1.20 -30.18 -15.81
C VAL A 351 -0.08 -29.38 -15.55
N GLY A 352 -1.24 -30.03 -15.55
CA GLY A 352 -2.52 -29.41 -15.21
C GLY A 352 -2.49 -28.77 -13.81
N LEU A 353 -1.96 -29.49 -12.82
CA LEU A 353 -1.75 -28.95 -11.48
C LEU A 353 -0.79 -27.74 -11.48
N ALA A 354 0.32 -27.81 -12.21
CA ALA A 354 1.25 -26.69 -12.34
C ALA A 354 0.60 -25.44 -12.96
N VAL A 355 -0.33 -25.63 -13.91
CA VAL A 355 -1.14 -24.54 -14.47
C VAL A 355 -2.07 -23.94 -13.41
N GLU A 356 -2.77 -24.77 -12.62
CA GLU A 356 -3.65 -24.29 -11.53
C GLU A 356 -2.86 -23.45 -10.51
N ARG A 357 -1.68 -23.92 -10.09
CA ARG A 357 -0.78 -23.18 -9.20
C ARG A 357 -0.40 -21.82 -9.76
N LYS A 358 -0.04 -21.78 -11.05
CA LYS A 358 0.28 -20.53 -11.73
C LYS A 358 -0.91 -19.58 -11.78
N GLN A 359 -2.12 -20.08 -12.03
CA GLN A 359 -3.34 -19.28 -12.03
C GLN A 359 -3.66 -18.70 -10.64
N ALA A 360 -3.46 -19.49 -9.58
CA ALA A 360 -3.57 -19.00 -8.19
C ALA A 360 -2.57 -17.88 -7.92
N PHE A 361 -1.32 -18.03 -8.37
CA PHE A 361 -0.29 -17.01 -8.19
C PHE A 361 -0.53 -15.74 -9.00
N ILE A 362 -1.04 -15.84 -10.25
CA ILE A 362 -1.45 -14.67 -11.04
C ILE A 362 -2.56 -13.88 -10.32
N ARG A 363 -3.49 -14.57 -9.65
CA ARG A 363 -4.49 -13.91 -8.80
C ARG A 363 -3.85 -13.17 -7.63
N ALA A 364 -2.88 -13.79 -6.95
CA ALA A 364 -2.12 -13.14 -5.89
C ALA A 364 -1.46 -11.84 -6.38
N GLN A 365 -0.79 -11.88 -7.53
CA GLN A 365 -0.19 -10.68 -8.16
C GLN A 365 -1.24 -9.63 -8.51
N LYS A 366 -2.42 -10.03 -9.00
CA LYS A 366 -3.52 -9.11 -9.27
C LYS A 366 -4.03 -8.44 -8.00
N VAL A 367 -4.20 -9.17 -6.91
CA VAL A 367 -4.60 -8.62 -5.61
C VAL A 367 -3.57 -7.62 -5.09
N LYS A 368 -2.28 -7.97 -5.16
CA LYS A 368 -1.14 -7.11 -4.82
C LYS A 368 -1.16 -5.81 -5.62
N SER A 369 -1.28 -5.88 -6.95
CA SER A 369 -1.30 -4.70 -7.84
C SER A 369 -2.44 -3.72 -7.55
N GLN A 370 -3.48 -4.19 -6.87
CA GLN A 370 -4.61 -3.37 -6.44
C GLN A 370 -4.42 -2.84 -5.01
N GLY A 371 -3.24 -2.96 -4.42
CA GLY A 371 -2.91 -2.55 -3.04
C GLY A 371 -3.31 -3.56 -1.96
N GLY A 372 -3.65 -4.80 -2.30
CA GLY A 372 -4.04 -5.83 -1.31
C GLY A 372 -2.86 -6.57 -0.71
N ILE A 373 -3.04 -7.09 0.50
CA ILE A 373 -2.10 -8.03 1.14
C ILE A 373 -2.58 -9.45 0.84
N VAL A 374 -1.67 -10.30 0.36
CA VAL A 374 -1.94 -11.70 0.07
C VAL A 374 -1.15 -12.57 1.03
N ILE A 375 -1.82 -13.57 1.60
CA ILE A 375 -1.17 -14.61 2.38
C ILE A 375 -1.29 -15.92 1.61
N LEU A 376 -0.16 -16.45 1.14
CA LEU A 376 -0.09 -17.70 0.39
C LEU A 376 0.11 -18.87 1.35
N ASP A 377 -0.82 -19.80 1.31
CA ASP A 377 -0.62 -21.12 1.88
C ASP A 377 0.09 -22.00 0.84
N ARG A 378 1.39 -22.22 1.07
CA ARG A 378 2.37 -22.90 0.20
C ARG A 378 2.83 -22.05 -0.98
N ILE A 379 4.04 -22.36 -1.43
CA ILE A 379 4.61 -21.90 -2.70
C ILE A 379 5.64 -22.95 -3.16
N PRO A 380 5.78 -23.22 -4.47
CA PRO A 380 6.88 -24.03 -4.97
C PRO A 380 8.23 -23.40 -4.64
N LEU A 381 9.15 -24.20 -4.11
CA LEU A 381 10.51 -23.77 -3.82
C LEU A 381 11.51 -24.64 -4.56
N GLU A 382 12.55 -23.99 -5.10
CA GLU A 382 13.69 -24.70 -5.67
C GLU A 382 14.44 -25.46 -4.56
N GLY A 383 14.86 -26.69 -4.83
CA GLY A 383 15.51 -27.57 -3.85
C GLY A 383 14.58 -28.24 -2.83
N VAL A 384 13.27 -27.95 -2.84
CA VAL A 384 12.24 -28.67 -2.07
C VAL A 384 11.38 -29.48 -3.05
N THR A 385 11.82 -30.70 -3.39
CA THR A 385 11.18 -31.53 -4.42
C THR A 385 10.03 -32.38 -3.89
N GLU A 386 10.09 -32.75 -2.60
CA GLU A 386 9.08 -33.61 -1.96
C GLU A 386 7.73 -32.92 -1.83
N MET A 387 7.72 -31.58 -1.82
CA MET A 387 6.52 -30.77 -1.64
C MET A 387 6.41 -29.69 -2.69
N ASP A 388 5.24 -29.61 -3.31
CA ASP A 388 4.82 -28.51 -4.19
C ASP A 388 5.75 -28.13 -5.37
N GLY A 389 6.82 -28.88 -5.63
CA GLY A 389 7.72 -28.75 -6.78
C GLY A 389 7.34 -29.59 -8.02
N PRO A 390 8.15 -29.49 -9.10
CA PRO A 390 7.98 -30.30 -10.32
C PRO A 390 8.16 -31.80 -10.05
N ARG A 391 7.27 -32.64 -10.60
CA ARG A 391 7.26 -34.09 -10.35
C ARG A 391 7.31 -34.95 -11.61
N VAL A 392 7.08 -34.40 -12.80
CA VAL A 392 7.01 -35.18 -14.05
C VAL A 392 8.33 -35.91 -14.32
N ALA A 393 9.47 -35.25 -14.14
CA ALA A 393 10.79 -35.87 -14.36
C ALA A 393 11.06 -37.02 -13.37
N ILE A 394 10.70 -36.80 -12.09
CA ILE A 394 10.98 -37.72 -10.96
C ILE A 394 10.05 -38.93 -11.02
N SER A 395 8.73 -38.70 -11.14
CA SER A 395 7.72 -39.76 -11.05
C SER A 395 7.63 -40.67 -12.27
N LEU A 396 8.23 -40.29 -13.42
CA LEU A 396 8.10 -41.02 -14.69
C LEU A 396 9.44 -41.38 -15.34
N GLY A 397 10.53 -41.37 -14.56
CA GLY A 397 11.86 -41.81 -15.00
C GLY A 397 12.37 -41.10 -16.25
N GLY A 398 12.04 -39.81 -16.42
CA GLY A 398 12.50 -39.01 -17.57
C GLY A 398 11.89 -39.36 -18.94
N LYS A 399 10.88 -40.25 -19.03
CA LYS A 399 10.25 -40.65 -20.31
C LYS A 399 9.48 -39.51 -21.01
N GLN A 400 9.04 -38.50 -20.27
CA GLN A 400 8.24 -37.37 -20.77
C GLN A 400 9.01 -36.04 -20.67
N LYS A 401 10.21 -35.96 -21.28
CA LYS A 401 11.13 -34.81 -21.18
C LYS A 401 10.48 -33.47 -21.58
N PHE A 402 9.58 -33.49 -22.57
CA PHE A 402 8.88 -32.28 -23.02
C PHE A 402 7.92 -31.73 -21.96
N LEU A 403 7.07 -32.58 -21.37
CA LEU A 403 6.13 -32.18 -20.31
C LEU A 403 6.85 -31.78 -19.02
N ALA A 404 7.97 -32.44 -18.70
CA ALA A 404 8.82 -32.04 -17.59
C ALA A 404 9.35 -30.61 -17.76
N LYS A 405 9.86 -30.26 -18.96
CA LYS A 405 10.30 -28.89 -19.25
C LYS A 405 9.16 -27.85 -19.14
N ILE A 406 7.94 -28.23 -19.54
CA ILE A 406 6.77 -27.35 -19.38
C ILE A 406 6.45 -27.15 -17.90
N GLU A 407 6.39 -28.22 -17.12
CA GLU A 407 6.12 -28.17 -15.68
C GLU A 407 7.17 -27.31 -14.95
N GLU A 408 8.46 -27.53 -15.23
CA GLU A 408 9.55 -26.72 -14.67
C GLU A 408 9.39 -25.24 -15.01
N ARG A 409 9.08 -24.92 -16.27
CA ARG A 409 8.88 -23.53 -16.71
C ARG A 409 7.69 -22.88 -16.00
N LEU A 410 6.61 -23.62 -15.75
CA LEU A 410 5.46 -23.14 -15.00
C LEU A 410 5.83 -22.83 -13.55
N HIS A 411 6.51 -23.76 -12.86
CA HIS A 411 6.95 -23.56 -11.48
C HIS A 411 7.98 -22.41 -11.35
N ARG A 412 8.97 -22.32 -12.25
CA ARG A 412 9.93 -21.20 -12.29
C ARG A 412 9.25 -19.84 -12.49
N SER A 413 8.07 -19.82 -13.11
CA SER A 413 7.29 -18.57 -13.26
C SER A 413 6.52 -18.16 -12.00
N ILE A 414 6.41 -19.03 -10.99
CA ILE A 414 5.79 -18.73 -9.69
C ILE A 414 6.85 -18.14 -8.79
N GLN A 415 7.07 -16.84 -8.96
CA GLN A 415 8.05 -16.05 -8.22
C GLN A 415 7.50 -14.65 -7.98
N GLY A 416 7.88 -14.02 -6.87
CA GLY A 416 7.54 -12.62 -6.62
C GLY A 416 6.74 -12.34 -5.38
N ILE A 417 7.05 -13.11 -4.35
CA ILE A 417 6.62 -12.84 -2.99
C ILE A 417 7.50 -11.75 -2.39
N ASP A 418 6.92 -10.95 -1.49
CA ASP A 418 7.62 -9.90 -0.75
C ASP A 418 8.31 -10.45 0.49
N ARG A 419 7.75 -11.52 1.09
CA ARG A 419 8.43 -12.25 2.17
C ARG A 419 8.07 -13.74 2.17
N LEU A 420 9.07 -14.60 2.38
CA LEU A 420 8.90 -16.01 2.68
C LEU A 420 8.96 -16.21 4.19
N ILE A 421 7.97 -16.92 4.73
CA ILE A 421 7.86 -17.27 6.15
C ILE A 421 8.01 -18.77 6.25
N VAL A 422 9.15 -19.22 6.77
CA VAL A 422 9.48 -20.63 6.93
C VAL A 422 9.24 -21.03 8.37
N LEU A 423 8.25 -21.89 8.60
CA LEU A 423 7.97 -22.51 9.88
C LEU A 423 8.79 -23.80 9.98
N LYS A 424 9.89 -23.72 10.72
CA LYS A 424 10.83 -24.83 10.89
C LYS A 424 10.44 -25.62 12.13
N LEU A 425 10.27 -26.93 11.96
CA LEU A 425 9.90 -27.87 13.02
C LEU A 425 10.73 -29.14 12.86
N ASN A 426 11.29 -29.65 13.95
CA ASN A 426 11.94 -30.95 13.93
C ASN A 426 10.93 -32.05 13.53
N PRO A 427 11.21 -32.85 12.49
CA PRO A 427 10.29 -33.90 12.01
C PRO A 427 9.86 -34.89 13.10
N GLN A 428 10.70 -35.15 14.11
CA GLN A 428 10.35 -36.03 15.23
C GLN A 428 9.29 -35.41 16.14
N ILE A 429 9.30 -34.09 16.31
CA ILE A 429 8.25 -33.38 17.04
C ILE A 429 6.97 -33.31 16.19
N ALA A 430 7.10 -33.19 14.87
CA ALA A 430 5.96 -33.22 13.97
C ALA A 430 5.17 -34.55 14.06
N LEU A 431 5.86 -35.69 14.17
CA LEU A 431 5.22 -36.99 14.42
C LEU A 431 4.42 -37.00 15.73
N LYS A 432 4.98 -36.44 16.80
CA LYS A 432 4.28 -36.34 18.10
C LYS A 432 3.04 -35.44 18.01
N ARG A 433 3.09 -34.38 17.21
CA ARG A 433 1.97 -33.44 17.01
C ARG A 433 0.88 -34.01 16.09
N ARG A 434 1.22 -34.94 15.20
CA ARG A 434 0.32 -35.53 14.21
C ARG A 434 0.45 -37.06 14.16
N PRO A 435 0.13 -37.77 15.25
CA PRO A 435 0.24 -39.22 15.32
C PRO A 435 -0.73 -39.94 14.36
N GLU A 436 -1.75 -39.24 13.86
CA GLU A 436 -2.73 -39.75 12.90
C GLU A 436 -2.23 -39.84 11.45
N ASP A 437 -1.14 -39.13 11.13
CA ASP A 437 -0.57 -39.11 9.78
C ASP A 437 0.38 -40.31 9.54
N ASP A 438 0.55 -40.68 8.26
CA ASP A 438 1.55 -41.65 7.81
C ASP A 438 2.97 -41.19 8.21
N PRO A 439 3.67 -41.92 9.10
CA PRO A 439 4.93 -41.47 9.67
C PRO A 439 6.03 -41.25 8.62
N ASP A 440 6.15 -42.15 7.65
CA ASP A 440 7.19 -42.10 6.62
C ASP A 440 6.98 -40.89 5.71
N LYS A 441 5.73 -40.67 5.26
CA LYS A 441 5.40 -39.52 4.41
C LYS A 441 5.59 -38.20 5.16
N LEU A 442 5.24 -38.15 6.44
CA LEU A 442 5.42 -36.96 7.27
C LEU A 442 6.92 -36.66 7.46
N LEU A 443 7.72 -37.66 7.79
CA LEU A 443 9.17 -37.52 7.95
C LEU A 443 9.85 -37.03 6.66
N ILE A 444 9.45 -37.55 5.49
CA ILE A 444 9.97 -37.10 4.20
C ILE A 444 9.63 -35.62 3.95
N ARG A 445 8.35 -35.24 4.12
CA ARG A 445 7.88 -33.88 3.85
C ARG A 445 8.46 -32.85 4.81
N SER A 446 8.35 -33.10 6.11
CA SER A 446 8.88 -32.21 7.15
C SER A 446 10.41 -32.21 7.13
N GLY A 447 11.04 -33.36 6.87
CA GLY A 447 12.48 -33.49 6.71
C GLY A 447 13.03 -32.70 5.52
N SER A 448 12.30 -32.62 4.41
CA SER A 448 12.70 -31.82 3.25
C SER A 448 12.81 -30.33 3.59
N ILE A 449 11.87 -29.77 4.37
CA ILE A 449 11.98 -28.38 4.86
C ILE A 449 13.07 -28.25 5.92
N TRP A 450 13.14 -29.19 6.86
CA TRP A 450 14.10 -29.12 7.96
C TRP A 450 15.56 -29.05 7.48
N LYS A 451 15.90 -29.87 6.47
CA LYS A 451 17.25 -29.97 5.89
C LYS A 451 17.58 -28.87 4.89
N HIS A 452 16.57 -28.18 4.34
CA HIS A 452 16.79 -27.14 3.36
C HIS A 452 17.41 -25.89 4.01
N ASP A 453 18.44 -25.34 3.40
CA ASP A 453 19.08 -24.11 3.84
C ASP A 453 18.36 -22.90 3.24
N PHE A 454 17.79 -22.07 4.11
CA PHE A 454 17.07 -20.85 3.74
C PHE A 454 17.90 -19.57 3.94
N SER A 455 19.12 -19.67 4.49
CA SER A 455 19.96 -18.53 4.86
C SER A 455 20.32 -17.64 3.66
N ASN A 456 20.53 -18.25 2.50
CA ASN A 456 20.93 -17.57 1.26
C ASN A 456 19.77 -16.95 0.47
N ARG A 457 18.52 -17.05 0.97
CA ARG A 457 17.34 -16.52 0.27
C ARG A 457 16.93 -15.17 0.84
N ALA A 458 17.15 -14.11 0.06
CA ALA A 458 16.67 -12.77 0.40
C ALA A 458 15.17 -12.76 0.76
N ASN A 459 14.77 -11.84 1.64
CA ASN A 459 13.38 -11.67 2.10
C ASN A 459 12.76 -12.95 2.70
N THR A 460 13.55 -13.73 3.42
CA THR A 460 13.08 -14.95 4.12
C THR A 460 13.25 -14.79 5.62
N ILE A 461 12.22 -15.17 6.38
CA ILE A 461 12.35 -15.41 7.82
C ILE A 461 12.20 -16.91 8.09
N VAL A 462 13.06 -17.43 8.96
CA VAL A 462 12.97 -18.78 9.48
C VAL A 462 12.56 -18.68 10.93
N VAL A 463 11.39 -19.22 11.26
CA VAL A 463 10.83 -19.19 12.61
C VAL A 463 10.84 -20.60 13.15
N ASP A 464 11.51 -20.78 14.28
CA ASP A 464 11.50 -22.04 15.02
C ASP A 464 10.17 -22.22 15.76
N THR A 465 9.43 -23.25 15.37
CA THR A 465 8.10 -23.58 15.88
C THR A 465 8.09 -24.63 17.00
N GLU A 466 9.27 -24.96 17.53
CA GLU A 466 9.39 -25.66 18.82
C GLU A 466 9.07 -24.73 19.99
N ASN A 467 9.25 -23.43 19.80
CA ASN A 467 8.83 -22.38 20.73
C ASN A 467 7.30 -22.29 20.86
N SER A 468 6.85 -21.48 21.84
CA SER A 468 5.43 -21.25 22.07
C SER A 468 4.74 -20.63 20.84
N PHE A 469 3.44 -20.91 20.68
CA PHE A 469 2.67 -20.35 19.57
C PHE A 469 2.71 -18.81 19.56
N ARG A 470 2.67 -18.18 20.75
CA ARG A 470 2.76 -16.72 20.91
C ARG A 470 4.09 -16.17 20.39
N TYR A 471 5.22 -16.82 20.71
CA TYR A 471 6.51 -16.40 20.17
C TYR A 471 6.52 -16.44 18.64
N VAL A 472 5.97 -17.50 18.05
CA VAL A 472 5.86 -17.65 16.58
C VAL A 472 5.00 -16.53 15.98
N GLU A 473 3.84 -16.22 16.59
CA GLU A 473 2.97 -15.11 16.19
C GLU A 473 3.70 -13.76 16.22
N GLU A 474 4.47 -13.48 17.28
CA GLU A 474 5.25 -12.25 17.45
C GLU A 474 6.31 -12.09 16.35
N GLN A 475 7.08 -13.14 16.06
CA GLN A 475 8.09 -13.10 14.99
C GLN A 475 7.47 -12.87 13.61
N ILE A 476 6.35 -13.56 13.33
CA ILE A 476 5.64 -13.42 12.06
C ILE A 476 5.09 -12.01 11.91
N LEU A 477 4.35 -11.50 12.90
CA LEU A 477 3.72 -10.20 12.82
C LEU A 477 4.76 -9.07 12.72
N LYS A 478 5.84 -9.14 13.50
CA LYS A 478 6.96 -8.17 13.44
C LYS A 478 7.57 -8.13 12.04
N SER A 479 7.86 -9.29 11.50
CA SER A 479 8.46 -9.42 10.17
C SER A 479 7.52 -8.95 9.06
N VAL A 480 6.25 -9.35 9.10
CA VAL A 480 5.24 -8.94 8.13
C VAL A 480 5.00 -7.42 8.20
N TRP A 481 4.91 -6.86 9.40
CA TRP A 481 4.71 -5.41 9.59
C TRP A 481 5.88 -4.59 9.07
N SER A 482 7.12 -5.03 9.34
CA SER A 482 8.32 -4.44 8.72
C SER A 482 8.22 -4.48 7.20
N SER A 483 7.86 -5.62 6.60
CA SER A 483 7.73 -5.72 5.14
C SER A 483 6.63 -4.84 4.53
N ILE A 484 5.55 -4.59 5.28
CA ILE A 484 4.48 -3.67 4.87
C ILE A 484 4.99 -2.21 4.92
N ASN A 485 5.87 -1.87 5.87
CA ASN A 485 6.49 -0.56 6.00
C ASN A 485 7.66 -0.33 5.02
N ASP A 486 8.26 -1.38 4.46
CA ASP A 486 9.26 -1.22 3.41
C ASP A 486 8.66 -0.45 2.23
N LYS A 487 9.28 0.64 1.78
CA LYS A 487 8.86 1.37 0.58
C LYS A 487 9.51 0.72 -0.64
N ALA A 488 8.76 0.48 -1.73
CA ALA A 488 9.42 0.13 -2.98
C ALA A 488 10.31 1.28 -3.43
N LYS A 489 11.58 0.97 -3.68
CA LYS A 489 12.55 1.94 -4.17
C LYS A 489 12.34 2.24 -5.65
N ILE A 490 12.52 3.49 -6.01
CA ILE A 490 12.73 3.94 -7.38
C ILE A 490 14.21 4.24 -7.54
N SER A 491 14.90 3.33 -8.22
CA SER A 491 16.33 3.43 -8.52
C SER A 491 16.51 3.48 -10.04
N GLU A 492 17.42 4.30 -10.54
CA GLU A 492 17.80 4.32 -11.96
C GLU A 492 19.28 3.96 -12.14
N LEU A 493 19.53 2.96 -12.98
CA LEU A 493 20.88 2.57 -13.40
C LEU A 493 21.21 3.31 -14.69
N ILE A 494 22.18 4.22 -14.60
CA ILE A 494 22.64 5.05 -15.73
C ILE A 494 24.12 4.84 -16.00
N GLY A 495 24.55 5.20 -17.22
CA GLY A 495 25.92 5.02 -17.67
C GLY A 495 26.02 5.04 -19.18
N LEU A 496 27.19 5.47 -19.66
CA LEU A 496 27.52 5.55 -21.07
C LEU A 496 27.66 4.17 -21.72
N ALA A 497 27.70 4.16 -23.05
CA ALA A 497 28.02 2.98 -23.82
C ALA A 497 29.40 2.44 -23.42
N GLY A 498 29.49 1.17 -23.00
CA GLY A 498 30.75 0.56 -22.58
C GLY A 498 30.99 0.49 -21.06
N THR A 499 30.09 1.01 -20.22
CA THR A 499 30.26 0.98 -18.75
C THR A 499 29.78 -0.30 -18.07
N GLY A 500 29.31 -1.30 -18.82
CA GLY A 500 28.83 -2.58 -18.26
C GLY A 500 27.36 -2.60 -17.81
N LYS A 501 26.59 -1.52 -18.05
CA LYS A 501 25.17 -1.39 -17.66
C LYS A 501 24.28 -2.58 -18.03
N SER A 502 24.39 -3.08 -19.27
CA SER A 502 23.56 -4.21 -19.72
C SER A 502 23.84 -5.50 -18.94
N THR A 503 25.06 -5.67 -18.45
CA THR A 503 25.46 -6.80 -17.62
C THR A 503 24.88 -6.66 -16.23
N SER A 504 25.08 -5.50 -15.57
CA SER A 504 24.51 -5.20 -14.25
C SER A 504 22.98 -5.30 -14.25
N ARG A 505 22.31 -4.81 -15.31
CA ARG A 505 20.86 -5.00 -15.51
C ARG A 505 20.45 -6.47 -15.51
N LYS A 506 21.16 -7.32 -16.25
CA LYS A 506 20.84 -8.76 -16.31
C LYS A 506 21.02 -9.43 -14.95
N SER A 507 22.04 -9.02 -14.19
CA SER A 507 22.28 -9.49 -12.83
C SER A 507 21.15 -9.06 -11.88
N LEU A 508 20.81 -7.77 -11.88
CA LEU A 508 19.69 -7.22 -11.11
C LEU A 508 18.35 -7.89 -11.44
N GLN A 509 18.08 -8.19 -12.72
CA GLN A 509 16.84 -8.86 -13.11
C GLN A 509 16.75 -10.31 -12.64
N LYS A 510 17.89 -10.98 -12.37
CA LYS A 510 17.90 -12.31 -11.75
C LYS A 510 17.59 -12.25 -10.26
N ILE A 511 18.11 -11.24 -9.57
CA ILE A 511 17.95 -11.05 -8.11
C ILE A 511 16.57 -10.46 -7.78
N TYR A 512 16.16 -9.46 -8.57
CA TYR A 512 14.88 -8.78 -8.48
C TYR A 512 14.04 -9.06 -9.74
N PRO A 513 13.59 -10.31 -9.97
CA PRO A 513 12.77 -10.66 -11.14
C PRO A 513 11.42 -9.94 -11.17
N GLN A 514 11.04 -9.34 -10.03
CA GLN A 514 9.81 -8.56 -9.86
C GLN A 514 9.98 -7.07 -10.12
N ALA A 515 11.22 -6.59 -10.16
CA ALA A 515 11.47 -5.19 -10.38
C ALA A 515 11.09 -4.83 -11.81
N LYS A 516 10.33 -3.76 -11.97
CA LYS A 516 10.05 -3.22 -13.30
C LYS A 516 11.29 -2.51 -13.80
N VAL A 517 11.81 -2.97 -14.94
CA VAL A 517 13.10 -2.50 -15.46
C VAL A 517 12.97 -1.27 -16.39
N THR A 518 11.74 -0.85 -16.73
CA THR A 518 11.51 0.18 -17.75
C THR A 518 10.22 0.94 -17.50
N LEU A 519 10.16 2.21 -17.92
CA LEU A 519 8.95 3.03 -17.93
C LEU A 519 7.88 2.42 -18.85
N GLN A 520 6.66 2.20 -18.33
CA GLN A 520 5.56 1.58 -19.07
C GLN A 520 5.07 2.46 -20.24
N ASN A 521 4.64 1.81 -21.33
CA ASN A 521 4.08 2.46 -22.53
C ASN A 521 2.56 2.23 -22.69
N GLU A 522 1.91 1.45 -21.83
CA GLU A 522 0.57 0.88 -22.09
C GLU A 522 -0.54 1.94 -22.18
N LYS A 523 -0.42 3.08 -21.49
CA LYS A 523 -1.43 4.17 -21.49
C LYS A 523 -1.16 5.29 -22.49
N LYS A 524 -0.16 5.12 -23.36
CA LYS A 524 0.36 6.19 -24.24
C LYS A 524 -0.70 6.82 -25.15
N GLY A 525 -1.61 6.02 -25.73
CA GLY A 525 -2.65 6.51 -26.64
C GLY A 525 -3.68 7.41 -25.97
N ALA A 526 -4.26 6.96 -24.87
CA ALA A 526 -5.27 7.73 -24.12
C ALA A 526 -4.67 9.01 -23.49
N TYR A 527 -3.44 8.93 -22.96
CA TYR A 527 -2.76 10.09 -22.40
C TYR A 527 -2.44 11.13 -23.48
N LEU A 528 -1.97 10.70 -24.66
CA LEU A 528 -1.70 11.57 -25.80
C LEU A 528 -2.96 12.29 -26.28
N LEU A 529 -4.09 11.59 -26.42
CA LEU A 529 -5.35 12.20 -26.83
C LEU A 529 -5.80 13.29 -25.85
N LYS A 530 -5.67 13.04 -24.54
CA LYS A 530 -6.08 13.98 -23.49
C LYS A 530 -5.13 15.17 -23.29
N ASN A 531 -3.86 15.01 -23.64
CA ASN A 531 -2.80 16.01 -23.37
C ASN A 531 -2.10 16.53 -24.63
N SER A 532 -2.64 16.28 -25.83
CA SER A 532 -2.05 16.66 -27.12
C SER A 532 -1.68 18.14 -27.19
N TYR A 533 -2.52 19.02 -26.62
CA TYR A 533 -2.29 20.47 -26.55
C TYR A 533 -1.01 20.87 -25.79
N LYS A 534 -0.57 20.08 -24.79
CA LYS A 534 0.66 20.36 -24.04
C LYS A 534 1.90 20.18 -24.90
N TYR A 535 1.87 19.18 -25.79
CA TYR A 535 2.97 18.86 -26.68
C TYR A 535 3.04 19.79 -27.91
N LEU A 536 1.93 20.45 -28.24
CA LEU A 536 1.89 21.46 -29.31
C LEU A 536 2.82 22.64 -28.99
N LYS A 537 2.90 23.09 -27.73
CA LYS A 537 3.84 24.15 -27.31
C LYS A 537 5.32 23.75 -27.45
N VAL A 538 5.64 22.48 -27.18
CA VAL A 538 6.99 21.95 -27.33
C VAL A 538 7.35 21.86 -28.82
N TYR A 539 6.43 21.35 -29.64
CA TYR A 539 6.57 21.27 -31.10
C TYR A 539 6.74 22.64 -31.77
N MET A 540 6.01 23.66 -31.30
CA MET A 540 6.11 25.04 -31.82
C MET A 540 7.45 25.71 -31.49
N LYS A 541 8.07 25.41 -30.34
CA LYS A 541 9.34 26.02 -29.91
C LYS A 541 10.58 25.40 -30.55
N ALA A 542 10.61 24.08 -30.75
CA ALA A 542 11.82 23.36 -31.16
C ALA A 542 11.84 22.96 -32.65
N LYS A 543 11.35 23.84 -33.54
CA LYS A 543 11.31 23.74 -35.02
C LYS A 543 11.78 22.37 -35.58
N LYS A 544 10.87 21.39 -35.64
CA LYS A 544 11.05 19.96 -36.02
C LYS A 544 11.75 19.07 -34.97
N ILE A 545 11.00 18.61 -33.95
CA ILE A 545 11.46 17.59 -33.00
C ILE A 545 11.40 16.19 -33.62
N LYS A 546 12.51 15.43 -33.55
CA LYS A 546 12.52 14.00 -33.89
C LYS A 546 11.51 13.23 -33.03
N TYR A 547 10.72 12.36 -33.66
CA TYR A 547 9.71 11.58 -32.95
C TYR A 547 10.26 10.72 -31.79
N THR A 548 11.54 10.31 -31.85
CA THR A 548 12.23 9.62 -30.75
C THR A 548 12.37 10.49 -29.50
N LEU A 549 12.67 11.79 -29.64
CA LEU A 549 12.77 12.74 -28.52
C LEU A 549 11.39 13.05 -27.95
N LEU A 550 10.37 13.23 -28.79
CA LEU A 550 8.99 13.40 -28.35
C LEU A 550 8.52 12.19 -27.53
N ARG A 551 8.89 10.97 -27.93
CA ARG A 551 8.61 9.75 -27.15
C ARG A 551 9.22 9.80 -25.75
N SER A 552 10.43 10.31 -25.60
CA SER A 552 11.09 10.46 -24.30
C SER A 552 10.33 11.44 -23.40
N ILE A 553 9.90 12.60 -23.94
CA ILE A 553 9.12 13.59 -23.19
C ILE A 553 7.81 12.96 -22.67
N ILE A 554 7.08 12.26 -23.54
CA ILE A 554 5.82 11.58 -23.20
C ILE A 554 6.02 10.51 -22.13
N LYS A 555 7.12 9.74 -22.19
CA LYS A 555 7.44 8.73 -21.16
C LYS A 555 7.61 9.37 -19.78
N ILE A 556 8.33 10.49 -19.70
CA ILE A 556 8.50 11.23 -18.45
C ILE A 556 7.15 11.78 -17.96
N ASP A 557 6.30 12.31 -18.84
CA ASP A 557 4.98 12.85 -18.47
C ASP A 557 4.02 11.79 -17.94
N ILE A 558 3.95 10.63 -18.61
CA ILE A 558 3.12 9.51 -18.17
C ILE A 558 3.64 9.01 -16.83
N PHE A 559 4.96 8.87 -16.69
CA PHE A 559 5.54 8.41 -15.44
C PHE A 559 5.26 9.37 -14.28
N LEU A 560 5.47 10.68 -14.47
CA LEU A 560 5.15 11.69 -13.47
C LEU A 560 3.66 11.70 -13.11
N HIS A 561 2.78 11.52 -14.10
CA HIS A 561 1.34 11.39 -13.86
C HIS A 561 1.02 10.15 -13.01
N ASP A 562 1.60 9.00 -13.34
CA ASP A 562 1.36 7.74 -12.63
C ASP A 562 1.89 7.80 -11.18
N LEU A 563 3.00 8.50 -10.95
CA LEU A 563 3.54 8.82 -9.63
C LEU A 563 2.60 9.74 -8.84
N LYS A 564 2.17 10.86 -9.43
CA LYS A 564 1.29 11.85 -8.76
C LYS A 564 -0.11 11.32 -8.47
N SER A 565 -0.65 10.48 -9.35
CA SER A 565 -1.99 9.90 -9.19
C SER A 565 -2.05 8.75 -8.18
N GLY A 566 -0.90 8.31 -7.66
CA GLY A 566 -0.83 7.12 -6.82
C GLY A 566 -1.21 5.84 -7.59
N GLU A 567 -1.16 5.86 -8.92
CA GLU A 567 -1.30 4.66 -9.75
C GLU A 567 -0.05 3.78 -9.64
N TYR A 568 1.13 4.39 -9.52
CA TYR A 568 2.32 3.71 -9.03
C TYR A 568 2.25 3.62 -7.50
N ARG A 569 1.84 2.46 -6.99
CA ARG A 569 1.49 2.26 -5.57
C ARG A 569 2.65 1.79 -4.69
N GLY A 570 3.89 1.88 -5.17
CA GLY A 570 5.06 1.45 -4.40
C GLY A 570 5.05 -0.04 -4.02
N ASP A 571 4.32 -0.89 -4.74
CA ASP A 571 4.21 -2.33 -4.48
C ASP A 571 5.32 -3.14 -5.19
N GLN A 572 6.06 -2.52 -6.10
CA GLN A 572 7.16 -3.13 -6.83
C GLN A 572 8.32 -2.16 -6.94
N GLN A 573 9.51 -2.60 -6.51
CA GLN A 573 10.76 -1.89 -6.75
C GLN A 573 10.89 -1.56 -8.25
N LEU A 574 11.20 -0.32 -8.57
CA LEU A 574 11.43 0.14 -9.93
C LEU A 574 12.94 0.28 -10.12
N ILE A 575 13.51 -0.47 -11.04
CA ILE A 575 14.93 -0.42 -11.38
C ILE A 575 15.03 0.03 -12.82
N LEU A 576 15.03 1.33 -13.07
CA LEU A 576 15.00 1.83 -14.43
C LEU A 576 16.36 1.64 -15.11
N ASP A 577 16.40 0.83 -16.17
CA ASP A 577 17.48 0.90 -17.15
C ASP A 577 17.11 2.00 -18.16
N GLN A 578 17.72 3.17 -17.97
CA GLN A 578 17.44 4.40 -18.74
C GLN A 578 16.00 4.92 -18.53
N GLY A 579 15.84 5.60 -17.40
CA GLY A 579 14.62 6.22 -16.91
C GLY A 579 14.55 7.72 -17.17
N SER A 580 13.85 8.45 -16.30
CA SER A 580 13.60 9.88 -16.49
C SER A 580 14.89 10.71 -16.43
N ILE A 581 15.88 10.27 -15.65
CA ILE A 581 17.18 10.94 -15.54
C ILE A 581 17.90 10.84 -16.89
N PHE A 582 18.07 9.63 -17.42
CA PHE A 582 18.70 9.41 -18.72
C PHE A 582 17.97 10.12 -19.87
N TYR A 583 16.63 10.04 -19.91
CA TYR A 583 15.86 10.72 -20.96
C TYR A 583 15.99 12.24 -20.87
N THR A 584 16.10 12.80 -19.66
CA THR A 584 16.33 14.24 -19.48
C THR A 584 17.71 14.65 -20.00
N ILE A 585 18.75 13.88 -19.70
CA ILE A 585 20.11 14.10 -20.24
C ILE A 585 20.09 14.10 -21.77
N LEU A 586 19.44 13.09 -22.37
CA LEU A 586 19.31 13.01 -23.83
C LEU A 586 18.59 14.23 -24.42
N LEU A 587 17.52 14.70 -23.76
CA LEU A 587 16.73 15.84 -24.20
C LEU A 587 17.52 17.15 -24.08
N MET A 588 18.31 17.35 -23.02
CA MET A 588 19.14 18.53 -22.85
C MET A 588 20.25 18.63 -23.91
N ILE A 589 20.84 17.49 -24.28
CA ILE A 589 21.91 17.44 -25.28
C ILE A 589 21.40 17.73 -26.69
N GLU A 590 20.21 17.22 -27.04
CA GLU A 590 19.63 17.34 -28.38
C GLU A 590 18.71 18.58 -28.54
N LEU A 591 18.21 19.17 -27.45
CA LEU A 591 17.33 20.35 -27.42
C LEU A 591 17.76 21.33 -26.30
N PRO A 592 18.97 21.92 -26.39
CA PRO A 592 19.53 22.77 -25.33
C PRO A 592 18.68 24.02 -25.04
N GLU A 593 17.94 24.53 -26.02
CA GLU A 593 17.07 25.69 -25.86
C GLU A 593 15.88 25.45 -24.90
N LEU A 594 15.57 24.19 -24.60
CA LEU A 594 14.50 23.79 -23.67
C LEU A 594 15.02 23.28 -22.33
N GLU A 595 16.33 23.38 -22.07
CA GLU A 595 16.98 22.82 -20.89
C GLU A 595 16.27 23.18 -19.58
N LYS A 596 15.95 24.46 -19.35
CA LYS A 596 15.26 24.92 -18.13
C LYS A 596 13.93 24.20 -17.90
N ILE A 597 13.19 23.88 -18.96
CA ILE A 597 11.91 23.19 -18.88
C ILE A 597 12.13 21.74 -18.46
N PHE A 598 13.14 21.07 -19.02
CA PHE A 598 13.44 19.69 -18.68
C PHE A 598 13.98 19.54 -17.25
N LEU A 599 14.82 20.48 -16.79
CA LEU A 599 15.31 20.50 -15.41
C LEU A 599 14.18 20.70 -14.39
N ALA A 600 13.27 21.65 -14.62
CA ALA A 600 12.12 21.88 -13.76
C ALA A 600 11.24 20.62 -13.65
N LYS A 601 10.99 19.96 -14.79
CA LYS A 601 10.22 18.72 -14.83
C LYS A 601 10.94 17.56 -14.16
N LEU A 602 12.25 17.45 -14.33
CA LEU A 602 13.04 16.42 -13.66
C LEU A 602 13.01 16.62 -12.14
N ALA A 603 13.09 17.86 -11.64
CA ALA A 603 12.99 18.13 -10.21
C ALA A 603 11.67 17.60 -9.61
N GLU A 604 10.54 17.76 -10.30
CA GLU A 604 9.26 17.18 -9.87
C GLU A 604 9.28 15.64 -9.84
N VAL A 605 10.02 15.02 -10.75
CA VAL A 605 10.17 13.56 -10.82
C VAL A 605 11.11 13.04 -9.74
N LEU A 606 12.20 13.77 -9.46
CA LEU A 606 13.24 13.38 -8.50
C LEU A 606 12.72 13.31 -7.06
N TYR A 607 11.67 14.05 -6.73
CA TYR A 607 10.94 13.89 -5.45
C TYR A 607 10.57 12.44 -5.14
N TYR A 608 10.35 11.62 -6.17
CA TYR A 608 9.96 10.23 -6.01
C TYR A 608 11.14 9.24 -6.07
N TYR A 609 12.33 9.67 -6.51
CA TYR A 609 13.50 8.80 -6.64
C TYR A 609 14.16 8.61 -5.28
N ASP A 610 14.60 7.38 -5.01
CA ASP A 610 15.37 7.08 -3.80
C ASP A 610 16.87 7.14 -4.10
N GLU A 611 17.28 6.69 -5.29
CA GLU A 611 18.69 6.67 -5.67
C GLU A 611 18.93 6.59 -7.19
N VAL A 612 20.18 6.91 -7.57
CA VAL A 612 20.71 6.75 -8.92
C VAL A 612 22.07 6.08 -8.85
N ILE A 613 22.27 5.05 -9.67
CA ILE A 613 23.53 4.33 -9.78
C ILE A 613 24.17 4.70 -11.12
N TYR A 614 25.27 5.43 -11.08
CA TYR A 614 26.03 5.85 -12.25
C TYR A 614 27.25 4.95 -12.44
N LEU A 615 27.23 4.16 -13.50
CA LEU A 615 28.41 3.41 -13.95
C LEU A 615 29.26 4.31 -14.86
N GLU A 616 30.48 4.60 -14.43
CA GLU A 616 31.45 5.44 -15.14
C GLU A 616 32.70 4.64 -15.54
N ALA A 617 33.45 5.18 -16.49
CA ALA A 617 34.78 4.72 -16.88
C ALA A 617 35.51 5.86 -17.62
N PRO A 618 36.86 5.86 -17.65
CA PRO A 618 37.63 6.85 -18.39
C PRO A 618 37.24 6.88 -19.88
N VAL A 619 37.24 8.08 -20.48
CA VAL A 619 36.83 8.28 -21.89
C VAL A 619 37.61 7.38 -22.85
N ALA A 620 38.94 7.29 -22.68
CA ALA A 620 39.78 6.42 -23.50
C ALA A 620 39.32 4.95 -23.47
N VAL A 621 39.03 4.44 -22.26
CA VAL A 621 38.51 3.07 -22.07
C VAL A 621 37.13 2.90 -22.72
N LEU A 622 36.28 3.92 -22.67
CA LEU A 622 34.97 3.88 -23.33
C LEU A 622 35.10 3.84 -24.85
N CYS A 623 35.99 4.64 -25.44
CA CYS A 623 36.30 4.60 -26.87
C CYS A 623 36.71 3.19 -27.31
N ASP A 624 37.66 2.57 -26.60
CA ASP A 624 38.13 1.20 -26.89
C ASP A 624 37.00 0.17 -26.80
N ARG A 625 36.19 0.24 -25.73
CA ARG A 625 35.04 -0.66 -25.53
C ARG A 625 33.95 -0.44 -26.58
N ILE A 626 33.74 0.78 -27.07
CA ILE A 626 32.76 1.09 -28.12
C ILE A 626 33.21 0.57 -29.48
N ASN A 627 34.51 0.65 -29.79
CA ASN A 627 35.04 0.18 -31.07
C ASN A 627 35.14 -1.35 -31.12
N SER A 628 35.46 -2.01 -30.00
CA SER A 628 35.60 -3.47 -29.90
C SER A 628 34.27 -4.24 -29.83
N ARG A 629 33.16 -3.62 -29.45
CA ARG A 629 31.88 -4.33 -29.27
C ARG A 629 31.16 -4.65 -30.59
N GLU A 630 30.38 -5.72 -30.63
CA GLU A 630 29.55 -6.05 -31.81
C GLU A 630 28.42 -5.04 -32.07
N GLN A 631 27.82 -4.45 -31.03
CA GLN A 631 26.67 -3.57 -31.18
C GLN A 631 27.03 -2.23 -31.85
N LYS A 632 26.21 -1.81 -32.83
CA LYS A 632 26.34 -0.50 -33.49
C LYS A 632 26.28 0.64 -32.46
N HIS A 633 27.08 1.68 -32.66
CA HIS A 633 27.03 2.94 -31.89
C HIS A 633 27.15 4.12 -32.85
N ARG A 634 26.58 5.27 -32.48
CA ARG A 634 26.65 6.50 -33.28
C ARG A 634 28.10 6.92 -33.56
N VAL A 635 28.98 6.72 -32.59
CA VAL A 635 30.39 7.10 -32.68
C VAL A 635 31.35 5.93 -32.90
N LYS A 636 30.85 4.73 -33.21
CA LYS A 636 31.72 3.57 -33.46
C LYS A 636 32.55 3.81 -34.73
N ASN A 637 33.86 3.58 -34.65
CA ASN A 637 34.82 3.75 -35.75
C ASN A 637 34.87 5.18 -36.32
N MET A 638 34.40 6.18 -35.56
CA MET A 638 34.66 7.60 -35.89
C MET A 638 36.09 7.98 -35.50
N ASP A 639 36.56 9.14 -35.97
CA ASP A 639 37.81 9.73 -35.49
C ASP A 639 37.82 9.87 -33.95
N GLU A 640 38.96 9.57 -33.32
CA GLU A 640 39.09 9.53 -31.85
C GLU A 640 38.72 10.87 -31.21
N SER A 641 39.07 12.00 -31.83
CA SER A 641 38.75 13.33 -31.31
C SER A 641 37.23 13.55 -31.25
N LEU A 642 36.51 13.16 -32.30
CA LEU A 642 35.04 13.26 -32.38
C LEU A 642 34.35 12.28 -31.42
N GLN A 643 34.94 11.10 -31.20
CA GLN A 643 34.44 10.16 -30.19
C GLN A 643 34.56 10.75 -28.78
N ARG A 644 35.71 11.35 -28.46
CA ARG A 644 35.98 11.99 -27.16
C ARG A 644 35.03 13.16 -26.92
N GLU A 645 34.94 14.10 -27.86
CA GLU A 645 34.04 15.26 -27.78
C GLU A 645 32.59 14.83 -27.54
N PHE A 646 32.12 13.80 -28.27
CA PHE A 646 30.79 13.25 -28.07
C PHE A 646 30.61 12.69 -26.66
N LEU A 647 31.54 11.91 -26.13
CA LEU A 647 31.41 11.29 -24.81
C LEU A 647 31.52 12.33 -23.69
N GLU A 648 32.44 13.29 -23.79
CA GLU A 648 32.64 14.37 -22.82
C GLU A 648 31.38 15.22 -22.66
N LYS A 649 30.70 15.56 -23.78
CA LYS A 649 29.41 16.27 -23.74
C LYS A 649 28.35 15.53 -22.91
N TYR A 650 28.33 14.20 -22.98
CA TYR A 650 27.41 13.43 -22.14
C TYR A 650 27.87 13.38 -20.68
N ILE A 651 29.18 13.22 -20.41
CA ILE A 651 29.72 13.20 -19.04
C ILE A 651 29.38 14.51 -18.32
N GLU A 652 29.58 15.66 -18.96
CA GLU A 652 29.23 16.97 -18.39
C GLU A 652 27.73 17.05 -18.05
N ALA A 653 26.87 16.56 -18.95
CA ALA A 653 25.43 16.51 -18.71
C ALA A 653 25.06 15.52 -17.59
N PHE A 654 25.75 14.38 -17.46
CA PHE A 654 25.59 13.45 -16.33
C PHE A 654 25.97 14.15 -15.03
N ASP A 655 27.13 14.78 -14.94
CA ASP A 655 27.62 15.45 -13.73
C ASP A 655 26.66 16.54 -13.27
N LYS A 656 26.17 17.37 -14.20
CA LYS A 656 25.16 18.40 -13.92
C LYS A 656 23.88 17.81 -13.33
N ILE A 657 23.38 16.71 -13.89
CA ILE A 657 22.14 16.08 -13.45
C ILE A 657 22.32 15.32 -12.14
N LEU A 658 23.46 14.66 -11.94
CA LEU A 658 23.80 14.00 -10.68
C LEU A 658 23.92 15.00 -9.54
N ALA A 659 24.47 16.19 -9.78
CA ALA A 659 24.48 17.28 -8.81
C ALA A 659 23.06 17.73 -8.44
N LEU A 660 22.16 17.85 -9.44
CA LEU A 660 20.75 18.12 -9.19
C LEU A 660 20.10 17.00 -8.36
N CYS A 661 20.31 15.73 -8.71
CA CYS A 661 19.82 14.59 -7.93
C CYS A 661 20.24 14.69 -6.45
N HIS A 662 21.54 14.92 -6.19
CA HIS A 662 22.06 15.08 -4.84
C HIS A 662 21.40 16.27 -4.10
N SER A 663 21.26 17.42 -4.77
CA SER A 663 20.61 18.61 -4.18
C SER A 663 19.13 18.39 -3.82
N GLN A 664 18.45 17.44 -4.48
CA GLN A 664 17.06 17.05 -4.22
C GLN A 664 16.93 15.87 -3.25
N GLY A 665 18.03 15.45 -2.61
CA GLY A 665 18.05 14.37 -1.62
C GLY A 665 18.05 12.95 -2.20
N VAL A 666 18.26 12.80 -3.52
CA VAL A 666 18.41 11.48 -4.16
C VAL A 666 19.84 10.97 -3.91
N ARG A 667 19.97 9.73 -3.41
CA ARG A 667 21.30 9.13 -3.18
C ARG A 667 21.99 8.86 -4.51
N VAL A 668 23.19 9.41 -4.69
CA VAL A 668 23.98 9.23 -5.91
C VAL A 668 25.12 8.26 -5.62
N HIS A 669 25.15 7.13 -6.33
CA HIS A 669 26.20 6.12 -6.25
C HIS A 669 27.01 6.11 -7.53
N ARG A 670 28.31 6.46 -7.45
CA ARG A 670 29.24 6.38 -8.59
C ARG A 670 30.07 5.11 -8.50
N ILE A 671 30.13 4.35 -9.59
CA ILE A 671 30.91 3.11 -9.68
C ILE A 671 31.80 3.15 -10.92
N ASP A 672 33.12 3.17 -10.69
CA ASP A 672 34.11 3.06 -11.75
C ASP A 672 34.19 1.61 -12.24
N SER A 673 33.65 1.36 -13.43
CA SER A 673 33.60 0.06 -14.10
C SER A 673 34.91 -0.35 -14.77
N HIS A 674 35.92 0.50 -14.77
CA HIS A 674 37.26 0.17 -15.22
C HIS A 674 38.12 -0.32 -14.04
N LYS A 675 38.08 0.40 -12.91
CA LYS A 675 38.78 0.00 -11.68
C LYS A 675 38.21 -1.28 -11.07
N ASN A 676 36.90 -1.48 -11.22
CA ASN A 676 36.21 -2.66 -10.71
C ASN A 676 35.93 -3.61 -11.88
N GLY A 677 36.44 -4.84 -11.80
CA GLY A 677 36.09 -5.89 -12.76
C GLY A 677 34.57 -6.17 -12.78
N PRO A 678 34.03 -6.80 -13.83
CA PRO A 678 32.59 -6.98 -14.00
C PRO A 678 31.86 -7.59 -12.81
N ASN A 679 32.44 -8.65 -12.20
CA ASN A 679 31.84 -9.32 -11.04
C ASN A 679 31.72 -8.38 -9.82
N ARG A 680 32.76 -7.58 -9.55
CA ARG A 680 32.76 -6.64 -8.44
C ARG A 680 31.78 -5.49 -8.66
N VAL A 681 31.65 -5.01 -9.90
CA VAL A 681 30.61 -4.03 -10.26
C VAL A 681 29.22 -4.59 -9.99
N GLU A 682 28.96 -5.85 -10.37
CA GLU A 682 27.68 -6.51 -10.08
C GLU A 682 27.42 -6.61 -8.57
N GLU A 683 28.40 -7.06 -7.78
CA GLU A 683 28.29 -7.14 -6.32
C GLU A 683 27.98 -5.77 -5.69
N MET A 684 28.67 -4.71 -6.10
CA MET A 684 28.45 -3.36 -5.61
C MET A 684 27.05 -2.85 -5.96
N VAL A 685 26.63 -3.01 -7.21
CA VAL A 685 25.29 -2.64 -7.68
C VAL A 685 24.21 -3.38 -6.88
N ASN A 686 24.39 -4.68 -6.65
CA ASN A 686 23.45 -5.48 -5.87
C ASN A 686 23.42 -5.06 -4.40
N GLY A 687 24.58 -4.79 -3.80
CA GLY A 687 24.69 -4.32 -2.41
C GLY A 687 23.96 -2.99 -2.20
N ILE A 688 24.08 -2.04 -3.13
CA ILE A 688 23.37 -0.76 -3.08
C ILE A 688 21.86 -0.98 -3.11
N MET A 689 21.35 -1.85 -3.99
CA MET A 689 19.91 -2.09 -4.10
C MET A 689 19.32 -2.80 -2.85
N HIS A 690 20.17 -3.46 -2.05
CA HIS A 690 19.79 -4.13 -0.81
C HIS A 690 19.74 -3.20 0.42
N GLN A 691 20.50 -2.10 0.43
CA GLN A 691 20.51 -1.07 1.49
C GLN A 691 19.33 -0.14 1.35
#